data_AF-A0A7J6IYN1-F1
#
_entry.id   AF-A0A7J6IYN1-F1
#
_cell.length_a   1.000
_cell.length_b   1.000
_cell.length_c   1.000
_cell.angle_alpha   90.00
_cell.angle_beta   90.00
_cell.angle_gamma   90.00
#
_symmetry.space_group_name_H-M   'P 1'
#
loop_
_entity.id
_entity.type
_entity.pdbx_description
1 polymer ?
#
loop_
_entity_poly.entity_id
_entity_poly.type
_entity_poly.pdbx_seq_one_letter_code
_entity_poly.pdbx_strand_id
1 'polypeptide(L)'
;MRRPSADLTDPSYNLEESVGSPSSDFDAADVDLSMPPNSDEEVEDGDGRIFTPPPHIAARFYRPSHTRRKDSAASSRRNSISSAHSRCSSTQTFTRLGAPQSKHVAQHLRRTSFLEDRKARLADRAAHAEKVRLRAAMAKATHRDTSVSEERAIAAQQARERNLAEIVASCAEEVKRAKAVAETMKEKRERELVKLRVQMEERLAEAERRREELKNRTAATKRVRGQSLVSRRPTETLPQVVEKETPALTEAAAASRLQWWYRSHIRKKAVAAFSELGLTIDGVRDTSFDQVLELLAQEKVVVGTARILRICGLQEGDPGSVDEMAAVRTFLSAFLILGHPTQVLSNKDGTGEPEQDLVTKARDLLISFENILSRLTAANNYTPPPSLRSALPEIYATFANAFLSWKSRDSESLVQVMLMQFVELDQILQTVQESTDVAAADQYRESIKSNQIQLIVRIKKLAGQEKGKKMIADAVRKARKARAAKKPTGDMKPRVAENAPGEASATAESLVSPVSQTLTPPPTPAKGHVKPQPIEMKPGLSGLLPDNRIVVHELAINREYRIPATEFREHRTLQQVPLFAGMRYNMEQNNLDGSFEIFIIMMRYFKDNLQRLVKPGAYMHNTIGEILDVEVAERQFQMGSFSYEKFFASMASLLPKLCAPFRDEEAKDLVNNKLHQGTLVDRVEALTEFVDLMLCDYVNYIFSTAAPQLIESAPEYEKKRFGSALENGEHGLETAEAAWRAARSKVLAEVRKRDPEGINHPKSRPTDDKFYAQMLVDAFTQPAPIPKDKVPEMLLLDYKRMTRLSLASQRIVTTGAILLQCKNLLKRDVRAPWKTEATRIMTVLESDHEKIESTVQGVMAALEGGRSMPAATKTHLKALVTKVVNASQDSIRKGVEPTEPVLRLLLARLRGHLNTRLAAGSAKEKVNAATTAQEKLAGLGLAEFAVQVREMLDEISKVGAVDKAAHGSWWNEVAAKVAAETETALGSSS
;
A
#
# COMPACT_ATOMS: atom_id res chain seq x y z
N MET A 1 -65.15 39.90 -11.13
CA MET A 1 -65.98 39.54 -9.96
C MET A 1 -65.30 38.40 -9.21
N ARG A 2 -65.43 38.34 -7.87
CA ARG A 2 -65.10 37.24 -6.91
C ARG A 2 -63.87 36.35 -7.26
N ARG A 3 -62.66 36.64 -6.77
CA ARG A 3 -62.08 36.37 -5.42
C ARG A 3 -61.85 34.88 -5.07
N PRO A 4 -60.58 34.44 -4.96
CA PRO A 4 -60.16 33.38 -4.04
C PRO A 4 -59.95 33.94 -2.62
N SER A 5 -60.03 33.08 -1.60
CA SER A 5 -59.79 33.41 -0.20
C SER A 5 -58.30 33.42 0.16
N ALA A 6 -57.94 34.26 1.14
CA ALA A 6 -56.63 34.32 1.76
C ALA A 6 -56.72 33.81 3.20
N ASP A 7 -55.63 33.27 3.72
CA ASP A 7 -55.30 33.33 5.14
C ASP A 7 -53.79 33.58 5.30
N LEU A 8 -53.47 34.67 5.97
CA LEU A 8 -52.13 35.14 6.34
C LEU A 8 -52.28 35.86 7.68
N THR A 9 -51.58 35.40 8.71
CA THR A 9 -51.33 36.17 9.94
C THR A 9 -50.05 35.69 10.61
N ASP A 10 -49.03 36.56 10.64
CA ASP A 10 -48.06 36.61 11.74
C ASP A 10 -48.81 36.99 13.05
N PRO A 11 -48.20 36.80 14.24
CA PRO A 11 -47.58 37.99 14.84
C PRO A 11 -46.31 37.74 15.67
N SER A 12 -45.75 38.86 16.12
CA SER A 12 -44.45 39.08 16.73
C SER A 12 -44.49 39.34 18.25
N TYR A 13 -43.36 39.08 18.93
CA TYR A 13 -42.79 39.82 20.09
C TYR A 13 -43.52 39.92 21.47
N ASN A 14 -42.75 39.54 22.51
CA ASN A 14 -42.59 40.14 23.86
C ASN A 14 -43.58 39.94 25.05
N LEU A 15 -42.93 39.83 26.24
CA LEU A 15 -43.38 40.08 27.64
C LEU A 15 -44.45 39.09 28.18
N GLU A 16 -44.53 38.72 29.48
CA GLU A 16 -43.94 39.24 30.73
C GLU A 16 -43.88 38.14 31.84
N GLU A 17 -43.20 38.45 32.95
CA GLU A 17 -43.33 38.07 34.39
C GLU A 17 -44.53 37.18 34.90
N SER A 18 -44.57 36.58 36.12
CA SER A 18 -43.86 36.79 37.40
C SER A 18 -44.00 35.61 38.42
N VAL A 19 -43.01 35.43 39.31
CA VAL A 19 -43.03 35.01 40.73
C VAL A 19 -43.75 33.71 41.24
N GLY A 20 -43.02 32.94 42.07
CA GLY A 20 -43.59 31.94 43.02
C GLY A 20 -42.54 31.13 43.82
N SER A 21 -42.19 31.56 45.05
CA SER A 21 -41.17 30.95 45.95
C SER A 21 -41.71 29.78 46.83
N PRO A 22 -40.88 29.08 47.66
CA PRO A 22 -40.53 29.58 49.01
C PRO A 22 -39.15 29.20 49.63
N SER A 23 -38.72 30.00 50.64
CA SER A 23 -37.79 29.75 51.80
C SER A 23 -36.45 29.02 51.58
N SER A 24 -35.24 29.63 51.73
CA SER A 24 -34.58 30.20 52.94
C SER A 24 -34.03 29.12 53.91
N ASP A 25 -32.74 29.15 54.32
CA ASP A 25 -32.12 30.09 55.28
C ASP A 25 -30.56 30.04 55.30
N PHE A 26 -29.90 31.18 55.62
CA PHE A 26 -28.52 31.46 56.17
C PHE A 26 -27.26 30.76 55.55
N ASP A 27 -26.07 31.38 55.40
CA ASP A 27 -25.61 32.77 55.67
C ASP A 27 -24.36 33.16 54.84
N ALA A 28 -23.97 34.45 54.89
CA ALA A 28 -22.90 35.17 54.15
C ALA A 28 -21.42 34.73 54.45
N ALA A 29 -20.33 35.19 53.80
CA ALA A 29 -20.13 36.18 52.71
C ALA A 29 -18.75 36.02 51.99
N ASP A 30 -18.64 36.56 50.76
CA ASP A 30 -17.55 37.31 50.07
C ASP A 30 -16.04 36.93 50.25
N VAL A 31 -15.15 36.78 49.22
CA VAL A 31 -15.00 37.41 47.87
C VAL A 31 -14.46 38.87 48.05
N ASP A 32 -13.47 39.46 47.35
CA ASP A 32 -12.80 39.21 46.06
C ASP A 32 -11.50 40.07 45.84
N LEU A 33 -10.96 40.03 44.60
CA LEU A 33 -10.34 41.12 43.80
C LEU A 33 -8.91 41.66 44.11
N SER A 34 -7.95 41.08 43.39
CA SER A 34 -7.07 41.72 42.37
C SER A 34 -6.61 43.20 42.45
N MET A 35 -5.27 43.40 42.35
CA MET A 35 -4.49 44.38 41.52
C MET A 35 -4.79 45.91 41.59
N PRO A 36 -3.89 46.85 41.17
CA PRO A 36 -2.69 46.76 40.31
C PRO A 36 -1.41 47.49 40.90
N PRO A 37 -0.59 48.30 40.19
CA PRO A 37 0.58 47.89 39.39
C PRO A 37 1.94 48.61 39.66
N ASN A 38 3.01 48.14 38.98
CA ASN A 38 4.22 48.81 38.45
C ASN A 38 4.99 49.91 39.24
N SER A 39 6.30 49.67 39.49
CA SER A 39 7.45 50.46 38.96
C SER A 39 8.82 49.96 39.49
N ASP A 40 9.86 49.97 38.62
CA ASP A 40 11.26 50.43 38.76
C ASP A 40 11.82 50.73 40.20
N GLU A 41 13.09 50.62 40.60
CA GLU A 41 14.43 50.20 40.13
C GLU A 41 15.38 50.33 41.38
N GLU A 42 16.69 50.06 41.27
CA GLU A 42 17.78 50.38 42.26
C GLU A 42 17.79 49.61 43.63
N VAL A 43 18.85 48.86 44.02
CA VAL A 43 20.21 49.25 44.53
C VAL A 43 20.10 49.93 45.92
N GLU A 44 20.71 49.47 47.03
CA GLU A 44 22.16 49.27 47.28
C GLU A 44 22.49 48.29 48.47
N ASP A 45 23.79 48.19 48.82
CA ASP A 45 24.50 47.27 49.73
C ASP A 45 24.17 47.33 51.25
N GLY A 46 24.63 46.30 52.00
CA GLY A 46 24.68 46.34 53.48
C GLY A 46 25.21 45.06 54.18
N ASP A 47 26.54 44.88 54.22
CA ASP A 47 27.23 43.78 54.95
C ASP A 47 27.04 43.84 56.49
N GLY A 48 27.03 42.70 57.21
CA GLY A 48 26.68 42.73 58.63
C GLY A 48 26.62 41.45 59.51
N ARG A 49 27.53 40.49 59.34
CA ARG A 49 27.90 39.42 60.34
C ARG A 49 26.99 38.19 60.54
N ILE A 50 27.68 37.05 60.64
CA ILE A 50 27.17 35.69 60.88
C ILE A 50 27.47 35.27 62.33
N PHE A 51 26.57 34.52 62.98
CA PHE A 51 26.86 33.71 64.17
C PHE A 51 26.68 32.21 63.86
N THR A 52 27.68 31.40 64.18
CA THR A 52 27.71 29.94 63.90
C THR A 52 27.35 29.08 65.13
N PRO A 53 26.44 28.10 65.01
CA PRO A 53 26.16 27.09 66.06
C PRO A 53 27.10 25.84 66.01
N PRO A 54 27.09 24.96 67.05
CA PRO A 54 28.30 24.23 67.48
C PRO A 54 28.70 22.92 66.75
N PRO A 55 29.96 22.43 66.97
CA PRO A 55 30.64 21.50 66.07
C PRO A 55 30.59 20.03 66.51
N HIS A 56 29.51 19.29 66.19
CA HIS A 56 29.55 17.81 66.26
C HIS A 56 28.93 17.07 65.07
N ILE A 57 28.29 17.79 64.14
CA ILE A 57 27.57 17.19 62.99
C ILE A 57 28.38 17.33 61.67
N ALA A 58 29.33 18.27 61.59
CA ALA A 58 30.06 18.63 60.36
C ALA A 58 31.27 17.72 60.01
N ALA A 59 31.44 16.55 60.65
CA ALA A 59 32.68 15.76 60.58
C ALA A 59 32.60 14.46 59.74
N ARG A 60 31.53 14.25 58.94
CA ARG A 60 31.34 12.99 58.17
C ARG A 60 31.22 13.11 56.65
N PHE A 61 31.08 14.31 56.11
CA PHE A 61 31.00 14.52 54.67
C PHE A 61 31.82 15.77 54.28
N TYR A 62 33.09 15.56 53.92
CA TYR A 62 33.83 16.27 52.87
C TYR A 62 35.29 15.80 52.90
N ARG A 63 35.80 15.27 51.78
CA ARG A 63 37.22 14.92 51.59
C ARG A 63 37.75 15.69 50.39
N PRO A 64 38.56 16.75 50.58
CA PRO A 64 39.03 17.57 49.45
C PRO A 64 40.08 16.86 48.58
N SER A 65 40.09 17.23 47.31
CA SER A 65 41.13 16.91 46.34
C SER A 65 42.39 17.76 46.56
N HIS A 66 43.56 17.13 46.52
CA HIS A 66 44.83 17.85 46.36
C HIS A 66 45.55 17.41 45.09
N THR A 67 45.58 18.30 44.11
CA THR A 67 46.57 18.31 43.04
C THR A 67 47.29 19.65 43.08
N ARG A 68 48.61 19.67 43.29
CA ARG A 68 49.46 20.85 43.07
C ARG A 68 50.70 20.43 42.28
N ARG A 69 51.03 21.24 41.28
CA ARG A 69 52.07 21.00 40.25
C ARG A 69 53.49 21.36 40.75
N LYS A 70 54.46 21.04 39.87
CA LYS A 70 55.85 21.55 39.73
C LYS A 70 56.95 20.64 40.29
N ASP A 71 58.10 20.45 39.64
CA ASP A 71 58.56 20.82 38.27
C ASP A 71 59.75 19.91 37.84
N SER A 72 60.07 19.85 36.54
CA SER A 72 61.40 19.59 35.92
C SER A 72 62.09 18.20 35.88
N ALA A 73 62.17 17.66 34.64
CA ALA A 73 63.39 17.31 33.87
C ALA A 73 64.32 16.08 34.18
N ALA A 74 64.38 15.19 33.16
CA ALA A 74 65.53 14.52 32.52
C ALA A 74 66.84 14.12 33.27
N SER A 75 67.17 12.80 33.22
CA SER A 75 68.48 12.16 32.94
C SER A 75 68.42 10.70 33.44
N SER A 76 68.55 9.63 32.64
CA SER A 76 69.75 9.11 31.94
C SER A 76 70.93 8.70 32.85
N ARG A 77 71.34 7.42 32.70
CA ARG A 77 72.63 6.75 32.97
C ARG A 77 72.82 5.85 34.23
N ARG A 78 73.33 4.63 33.92
CA ARG A 78 74.18 3.68 34.71
C ARG A 78 73.47 2.82 35.78
N ASN A 79 73.53 1.48 35.71
CA ASN A 79 74.65 0.54 35.97
C ASN A 79 75.06 0.53 37.46
N SER A 80 75.38 -0.58 38.14
CA SER A 80 75.40 -2.04 37.88
C SER A 80 75.67 -2.74 39.24
N ILE A 81 76.07 -4.03 39.25
CA ILE A 81 76.59 -4.86 40.37
C ILE A 81 75.50 -5.41 41.32
N SER A 82 75.23 -6.72 41.43
CA SER A 82 76.05 -7.94 41.64
C SER A 82 76.30 -8.27 43.11
N SER A 83 75.74 -9.40 43.57
CA SER A 83 76.53 -10.44 44.24
C SER A 83 75.76 -11.78 44.26
N ALA A 84 76.42 -12.81 43.75
CA ALA A 84 76.07 -14.20 44.00
C ALA A 84 77.18 -14.77 44.89
N HIS A 85 76.84 -15.57 45.90
CA HIS A 85 77.80 -16.51 46.48
C HIS A 85 77.10 -17.79 46.96
N SER A 86 77.83 -18.89 46.79
CA SER A 86 77.37 -20.24 47.04
C SER A 86 78.47 -21.04 47.75
N ARG A 87 78.05 -22.02 48.56
CA ARG A 87 78.77 -23.25 49.02
C ARG A 87 79.56 -23.21 50.35
N CYS A 88 79.23 -24.23 51.17
CA CYS A 88 80.08 -25.09 52.03
C CYS A 88 80.91 -24.42 53.16
N SER A 89 81.08 -25.01 54.34
CA SER A 89 81.33 -26.43 54.71
C SER A 89 80.77 -26.73 56.13
N SER A 90 80.93 -27.86 56.83
CA SER A 90 81.71 -29.11 56.65
C SER A 90 81.03 -30.29 57.38
N THR A 91 81.56 -31.51 57.20
CA THR A 91 81.23 -32.71 57.98
C THR A 91 82.36 -33.06 58.96
N GLN A 92 82.06 -33.42 60.22
CA GLN A 92 82.58 -34.66 60.87
C GLN A 92 82.11 -34.90 62.33
N THR A 93 82.00 -36.19 62.62
CA THR A 93 81.91 -36.98 63.88
C THR A 93 82.50 -36.43 65.20
N PHE A 94 81.85 -36.67 66.36
CA PHE A 94 82.22 -37.73 67.36
C PHE A 94 81.36 -37.75 68.68
N THR A 95 81.21 -38.96 69.26
CA THR A 95 80.94 -39.36 70.68
C THR A 95 79.81 -38.79 71.58
N ARG A 96 78.95 -39.74 72.04
CA ARG A 96 78.56 -40.13 73.43
C ARG A 96 78.01 -39.13 74.48
N LEU A 97 76.99 -39.65 75.19
CA LEU A 97 76.51 -39.36 76.58
C LEU A 97 75.71 -38.05 76.84
N GLY A 98 74.51 -38.19 77.42
CA GLY A 98 73.78 -37.10 78.08
C GLY A 98 72.26 -36.97 77.78
N ALA A 99 71.42 -37.45 78.71
CA ALA A 99 70.01 -37.10 79.00
C ALA A 99 68.95 -36.99 77.85
N PRO A 100 67.85 -37.77 77.88
CA PRO A 100 66.83 -37.77 76.81
C PRO A 100 65.68 -36.75 76.95
N GLN A 101 65.52 -36.01 78.06
CA GLN A 101 64.31 -35.21 78.31
C GLN A 101 64.31 -33.79 77.71
N SER A 102 65.44 -33.04 77.74
CA SER A 102 65.45 -31.63 77.28
C SER A 102 65.22 -31.49 75.77
N LYS A 103 65.70 -32.46 74.98
CA LYS A 103 65.48 -32.52 73.53
C LYS A 103 64.00 -32.66 73.17
N HIS A 104 63.23 -33.41 73.96
CA HIS A 104 61.79 -33.60 73.74
C HIS A 104 61.00 -32.30 73.93
N VAL A 105 61.29 -31.54 75.00
CA VAL A 105 60.68 -30.22 75.25
C VAL A 105 61.07 -29.23 74.14
N ALA A 106 62.35 -29.17 73.77
CA ALA A 106 62.82 -28.30 72.68
C ALA A 106 62.29 -28.72 71.28
N GLN A 107 61.89 -29.97 71.10
CA GLN A 107 61.22 -30.45 69.89
C GLN A 107 59.73 -30.10 69.90
N HIS A 108 59.05 -30.22 71.05
CA HIS A 108 57.67 -29.76 71.22
C HIS A 108 57.54 -28.25 71.00
N LEU A 109 58.42 -27.43 71.59
CA LEU A 109 58.40 -25.97 71.38
C LEU A 109 58.65 -25.55 69.92
N ARG A 110 59.49 -26.30 69.19
CA ARG A 110 59.68 -26.10 67.73
C ARG A 110 58.50 -26.59 66.90
N ARG A 111 57.78 -27.63 67.37
CA ARG A 111 56.55 -28.10 66.75
C ARG A 111 55.40 -27.11 66.99
N THR A 112 55.27 -26.55 68.19
CA THR A 112 54.23 -25.54 68.48
C THR A 112 54.48 -24.26 67.70
N SER A 113 55.70 -23.73 67.66
CA SER A 113 55.98 -22.52 66.87
C SER A 113 55.74 -22.72 65.37
N PHE A 114 56.06 -23.89 64.81
CA PHE A 114 55.73 -24.22 63.41
C PHE A 114 54.22 -24.35 63.16
N LEU A 115 53.46 -24.88 64.13
CA LEU A 115 52.00 -24.96 64.06
C LEU A 115 51.35 -23.58 64.21
N GLU A 116 51.90 -22.69 65.05
CA GLU A 116 51.46 -21.31 65.22
C GLU A 116 51.72 -20.48 63.96
N ASP A 117 52.93 -20.56 63.38
CA ASP A 117 53.29 -19.93 62.10
C ASP A 117 52.42 -20.47 60.94
N ARG A 118 52.11 -21.77 60.92
CA ARG A 118 51.12 -22.33 59.98
C ARG A 118 49.70 -21.82 60.25
N LYS A 119 49.29 -21.65 61.51
CA LYS A 119 47.97 -21.11 61.90
C LYS A 119 47.85 -19.64 61.50
N ALA A 120 48.89 -18.83 61.68
CA ALA A 120 48.95 -17.44 61.24
C ALA A 120 48.78 -17.33 59.71
N ARG A 121 49.56 -18.08 58.92
CA ARG A 121 49.41 -18.12 57.45
C ARG A 121 48.03 -18.57 56.97
N LEU A 122 47.34 -19.44 57.73
CA LEU A 122 45.96 -19.84 57.42
C LEU A 122 44.95 -18.75 57.79
N ALA A 123 45.17 -18.03 58.91
CA ALA A 123 44.37 -16.87 59.28
C ALA A 123 44.49 -15.74 58.25
N ASP A 124 45.69 -15.46 57.74
CA ASP A 124 45.91 -14.46 56.67
C ASP A 124 45.17 -14.83 55.38
N ARG A 125 45.15 -16.12 55.01
CA ARG A 125 44.38 -16.61 53.85
C ARG A 125 42.87 -16.46 54.08
N ALA A 126 42.37 -16.70 55.30
CA ALA A 126 40.97 -16.48 55.64
C ALA A 126 40.59 -14.99 55.61
N ALA A 127 41.44 -14.12 56.17
CA ALA A 127 41.26 -12.66 56.11
C ALA A 127 41.30 -12.13 54.67
N HIS A 128 42.16 -12.69 53.81
CA HIS A 128 42.17 -12.38 52.38
C HIS A 128 40.88 -12.84 51.69
N ALA A 129 40.37 -14.03 52.00
CA ALA A 129 39.10 -14.53 51.47
C ALA A 129 37.92 -13.62 51.85
N GLU A 130 37.82 -13.19 53.11
CA GLU A 130 36.82 -12.20 53.54
C GLU A 130 36.99 -10.85 52.84
N LYS A 131 38.23 -10.36 52.67
CA LYS A 131 38.51 -9.12 51.93
C LYS A 131 38.07 -9.20 50.47
N VAL A 132 38.24 -10.35 49.81
CA VAL A 132 37.74 -10.61 48.46
C VAL A 132 36.21 -10.71 48.46
N ARG A 133 35.60 -11.39 49.43
CA ARG A 133 34.13 -11.49 49.59
C ARG A 133 33.49 -10.11 49.76
N LEU A 134 34.05 -9.25 50.61
CA LEU A 134 33.59 -7.88 50.82
C LEU A 134 33.78 -7.01 49.57
N ARG A 135 34.92 -7.14 48.85
CA ARG A 135 35.14 -6.43 47.59
C ARG A 135 34.14 -6.88 46.50
N ALA A 136 33.85 -8.17 46.41
CA ALA A 136 32.85 -8.71 45.48
C ALA A 136 31.43 -8.27 45.85
N ALA A 137 31.10 -8.20 47.16
CA ALA A 137 29.83 -7.66 47.64
C ALA A 137 29.68 -6.16 47.30
N MET A 138 30.72 -5.35 47.49
CA MET A 138 30.73 -3.94 47.09
C MET A 138 30.58 -3.77 45.57
N ALA A 139 31.33 -4.52 44.76
CA ALA A 139 31.21 -4.48 43.30
C ALA A 139 29.83 -4.95 42.80
N LYS A 140 29.17 -5.86 43.52
CA LYS A 140 27.79 -6.26 43.22
C LYS A 140 26.76 -5.22 43.67
N ALA A 141 27.04 -4.45 44.71
CA ALA A 141 26.19 -3.37 45.18
C ALA A 141 26.21 -2.15 44.23
N THR A 142 27.37 -1.78 43.68
CA THR A 142 27.51 -0.67 42.71
C THR A 142 26.80 -0.89 41.36
N HIS A 143 26.36 -2.12 41.07
CA HIS A 143 25.49 -2.38 39.91
C HIS A 143 23.98 -2.24 40.23
N ARG A 144 23.64 -1.82 41.46
CA ARG A 144 22.26 -1.64 41.93
C ARG A 144 21.98 -0.17 42.31
N ASP A 145 22.59 0.77 41.59
CA ASP A 145 22.36 2.20 41.75
C ASP A 145 20.93 2.55 41.27
N THR A 146 20.10 3.04 42.19
CA THR A 146 18.70 3.41 41.89
C THR A 146 18.61 4.64 40.96
N SER A 147 19.64 5.49 40.95
CA SER A 147 19.76 6.66 40.09
C SER A 147 19.53 6.36 38.60
N VAL A 148 20.05 5.25 38.07
CA VAL A 148 19.86 4.88 36.66
C VAL A 148 18.40 4.54 36.34
N SER A 149 17.63 4.07 37.33
CA SER A 149 16.19 3.84 37.18
C SER A 149 15.38 5.13 37.30
N GLU A 150 15.80 6.05 38.16
CA GLU A 150 15.20 7.38 38.35
C GLU A 150 15.46 8.28 37.13
N GLU A 151 16.69 8.32 36.61
CA GLU A 151 17.04 9.00 35.35
C GLU A 151 16.22 8.47 34.17
N ARG A 152 15.99 7.15 34.10
CA ARG A 152 15.15 6.54 33.05
C ARG A 152 13.68 6.92 33.23
N ALA A 153 13.17 7.01 34.45
CA ALA A 153 11.82 7.45 34.74
C ALA A 153 11.62 8.93 34.36
N ILE A 154 12.57 9.81 34.70
CA ILE A 154 12.57 11.22 34.32
C ILE A 154 12.65 11.38 32.80
N ALA A 155 13.51 10.60 32.12
CA ALA A 155 13.59 10.62 30.66
C ALA A 155 12.28 10.15 29.99
N ALA A 156 11.59 9.16 30.56
CA ALA A 156 10.30 8.70 30.08
C ALA A 156 9.18 9.74 30.32
N GLN A 157 9.20 10.44 31.46
CA GLN A 157 8.30 11.55 31.74
C GLN A 157 8.50 12.70 30.74
N GLN A 158 9.75 13.14 30.54
CA GLN A 158 10.07 14.20 29.56
C GLN A 158 9.67 13.81 28.13
N ALA A 159 9.81 12.52 27.75
CA ALA A 159 9.35 12.05 26.45
C ALA A 159 7.82 12.10 26.33
N ARG A 160 7.08 11.71 27.39
CA ARG A 160 5.62 11.83 27.44
C ARG A 160 5.16 13.28 27.35
N GLU A 161 5.80 14.18 28.09
CA GLU A 161 5.50 15.62 28.09
C GLU A 161 5.78 16.27 26.73
N ARG A 162 6.90 15.92 26.06
CA ARG A 162 7.17 16.37 24.67
C ARG A 162 6.11 15.89 23.69
N ASN A 163 5.72 14.62 23.74
CA ASN A 163 4.69 14.07 22.85
C ASN A 163 3.32 14.72 23.11
N LEU A 164 2.96 15.01 24.37
CA LEU A 164 1.75 15.75 24.70
C LEU A 164 1.81 17.20 24.22
N ALA A 165 2.95 17.87 24.35
CA ALA A 165 3.14 19.22 23.82
C ALA A 165 3.05 19.28 22.29
N GLU A 166 3.57 18.27 21.59
CA GLU A 166 3.45 18.13 20.12
C GLU A 166 1.99 17.93 19.69
N ILE A 167 1.22 17.08 20.40
CA ILE A 167 -0.22 16.90 20.17
C ILE A 167 -1.00 18.19 20.47
N VAL A 168 -0.66 18.91 21.54
CA VAL A 168 -1.29 20.21 21.84
C VAL A 168 -0.96 21.24 20.76
N ALA A 169 0.27 21.27 20.25
CA ALA A 169 0.67 22.14 19.15
C ALA A 169 -0.03 21.82 17.83
N SER A 170 -0.20 20.53 17.48
CA SER A 170 -0.96 20.14 16.28
C SER A 170 -2.43 20.50 16.41
N CYS A 171 -3.06 20.23 17.56
CA CYS A 171 -4.44 20.64 17.84
C CYS A 171 -4.61 22.18 17.81
N ALA A 172 -3.63 22.94 18.30
CA ALA A 172 -3.65 24.40 18.25
C ALA A 172 -3.57 24.93 16.81
N GLU A 173 -2.73 24.35 15.95
CA GLU A 173 -2.67 24.69 14.53
C GLU A 173 -3.93 24.26 13.77
N GLU A 174 -4.56 23.13 14.11
CA GLU A 174 -5.86 22.74 13.55
C GLU A 174 -6.97 23.72 13.94
N VAL A 175 -7.07 24.13 15.21
CA VAL A 175 -8.02 25.15 15.67
C VAL A 175 -7.74 26.51 15.00
N LYS A 176 -6.47 26.88 14.80
CA LYS A 176 -6.07 28.10 14.08
C LYS A 176 -6.47 28.06 12.61
N ARG A 177 -6.31 26.91 11.92
CA ARG A 177 -6.83 26.69 10.56
C ARG A 177 -8.35 26.77 10.51
N ALA A 178 -9.05 26.14 11.47
CA ALA A 178 -10.51 26.21 11.55
C ALA A 178 -11.00 27.66 11.76
N LYS A 179 -10.33 28.45 12.60
CA LYS A 179 -10.60 29.89 12.76
C LYS A 179 -10.32 30.69 11.49
N ALA A 180 -9.23 30.42 10.78
CA ALA A 180 -8.93 31.07 9.50
C ALA A 180 -9.99 30.73 8.41
N VAL A 181 -10.47 29.49 8.37
CA VAL A 181 -11.60 29.09 7.50
C VAL A 181 -12.89 29.81 7.92
N ALA A 182 -13.16 29.94 9.22
CA ALA A 182 -14.34 30.67 9.70
C ALA A 182 -14.30 32.17 9.34
N GLU A 183 -13.16 32.84 9.51
CA GLU A 183 -12.98 34.25 9.10
C GLU A 183 -13.07 34.41 7.58
N THR A 184 -12.43 33.56 6.77
CA THR A 184 -12.57 33.64 5.30
C THR A 184 -14.01 33.37 4.82
N MET A 185 -14.77 32.49 5.50
CA MET A 185 -16.21 32.31 5.24
C MET A 185 -17.09 33.47 5.70
N LYS A 186 -16.66 34.23 6.73
CA LYS A 186 -17.32 35.46 7.17
C LYS A 186 -17.03 36.60 6.20
N GLU A 187 -15.76 36.82 5.86
CA GLU A 187 -15.34 37.83 4.89
C GLU A 187 -15.97 37.59 3.51
N LYS A 188 -16.09 36.33 3.06
CA LYS A 188 -16.81 36.00 1.82
C LYS A 188 -18.29 36.40 1.89
N ARG A 189 -18.99 36.12 2.99
CA ARG A 189 -20.38 36.55 3.20
C ARG A 189 -20.51 38.08 3.22
N GLU A 190 -19.57 38.78 3.87
CA GLU A 190 -19.54 40.25 3.89
C GLU A 190 -19.32 40.83 2.48
N ARG A 191 -18.38 40.27 1.69
CA ARG A 191 -18.19 40.65 0.27
C ARG A 191 -19.43 40.38 -0.58
N GLU A 192 -20.13 39.27 -0.37
CA GLU A 192 -21.39 38.95 -1.06
C GLU A 192 -22.51 39.94 -0.69
N LEU A 193 -22.63 40.32 0.59
CA LEU A 193 -23.57 41.36 1.04
C LEU A 193 -23.25 42.74 0.47
N VAL A 194 -21.97 43.15 0.44
CA VAL A 194 -21.53 44.40 -0.19
C VAL A 194 -21.83 44.40 -1.69
N LYS A 195 -21.55 43.29 -2.39
CA LYS A 195 -21.89 43.14 -3.80
C LYS A 195 -23.40 43.24 -4.05
N LEU A 196 -24.23 42.66 -3.17
CA LEU A 196 -25.68 42.78 -3.25
C LEU A 196 -26.15 44.23 -3.07
N ARG A 197 -25.57 44.97 -2.11
CA ARG A 197 -25.86 46.41 -1.91
C ARG A 197 -25.50 47.23 -3.13
N VAL A 198 -24.29 47.06 -3.69
CA VAL A 198 -23.87 47.75 -4.91
C VAL A 198 -24.78 47.42 -6.10
N GLN A 199 -25.24 46.17 -6.25
CA GLN A 199 -26.21 45.81 -7.29
C GLN A 199 -27.59 46.46 -7.09
N MET A 200 -28.02 46.67 -5.84
CA MET A 200 -29.25 47.40 -5.53
C MET A 200 -29.09 48.90 -5.80
N GLU A 201 -27.96 49.50 -5.42
CA GLU A 201 -27.61 50.91 -5.71
C GLU A 201 -27.51 51.16 -7.22
N GLU A 202 -26.85 50.28 -7.97
CA GLU A 202 -26.76 50.35 -9.44
C GLU A 202 -28.14 50.26 -10.09
N ARG A 203 -29.02 49.35 -9.63
CA ARG A 203 -30.41 49.27 -10.11
C ARG A 203 -31.23 50.52 -9.76
N LEU A 204 -31.02 51.12 -8.59
CA LEU A 204 -31.68 52.36 -8.20
C LEU A 204 -31.19 53.54 -9.07
N ALA A 205 -29.89 53.66 -9.28
CA ALA A 205 -29.28 54.67 -10.15
C ALA A 205 -29.69 54.51 -11.63
N GLU A 206 -29.82 53.27 -12.11
CA GLU A 206 -30.31 53.00 -13.48
C GLU A 206 -31.83 53.30 -13.60
N ALA A 207 -32.62 53.02 -12.55
CA ALA A 207 -34.02 53.42 -12.49
C ALA A 207 -34.21 54.94 -12.33
N GLU A 208 -33.25 55.65 -11.73
CA GLU A 208 -33.19 57.10 -11.68
C GLU A 208 -32.83 57.68 -13.05
N ARG A 209 -31.77 57.19 -13.72
CA ARG A 209 -31.45 57.56 -15.11
C ARG A 209 -32.62 57.35 -16.05
N ARG A 210 -33.34 56.21 -15.97
CA ARG A 210 -34.56 56.00 -16.78
C ARG A 210 -35.67 57.02 -16.45
N ARG A 211 -35.81 57.45 -15.19
CA ARG A 211 -36.74 58.52 -14.82
C ARG A 211 -36.29 59.89 -15.34
N GLU A 212 -34.99 60.18 -15.34
CA GLU A 212 -34.43 61.40 -15.92
C GLU A 212 -34.53 61.41 -17.45
N GLU A 213 -34.25 60.31 -18.14
CA GLU A 213 -34.44 60.16 -19.58
C GLU A 213 -35.92 60.32 -19.97
N LEU A 214 -36.86 59.80 -19.19
CA LEU A 214 -38.29 60.01 -19.40
C LEU A 214 -38.73 61.45 -19.10
N LYS A 215 -38.18 62.10 -18.07
CA LYS A 215 -38.37 63.55 -17.82
C LYS A 215 -37.79 64.39 -18.95
N ASN A 216 -36.60 64.07 -19.45
CA ASN A 216 -35.93 64.78 -20.53
C ASN A 216 -36.64 64.56 -21.87
N ARG A 217 -37.14 63.34 -22.15
CA ARG A 217 -38.05 63.09 -23.28
C ARG A 217 -39.34 63.87 -23.14
N THR A 218 -40.01 63.87 -21.99
CA THR A 218 -41.28 64.61 -21.82
C THR A 218 -41.10 66.13 -21.83
N ALA A 219 -39.94 66.65 -21.37
CA ALA A 219 -39.55 68.04 -21.53
C ALA A 219 -39.26 68.39 -23.01
N ALA A 220 -38.52 67.54 -23.73
CA ALA A 220 -38.26 67.70 -25.16
C ALA A 220 -39.54 67.57 -26.02
N THR A 221 -40.50 66.74 -25.60
CA THR A 221 -41.81 66.61 -26.27
C THR A 221 -42.72 67.83 -25.98
N LYS A 222 -42.34 68.74 -25.08
CA LYS A 222 -43.13 69.93 -24.71
C LYS A 222 -42.81 71.17 -25.55
N ARG A 223 -42.55 71.00 -26.86
CA ARG A 223 -42.63 72.05 -27.90
C ARG A 223 -42.73 71.39 -29.30
N VAL A 224 -43.93 71.46 -29.89
CA VAL A 224 -44.28 71.63 -31.33
C VAL A 224 -45.61 70.92 -31.66
N ARG A 225 -46.70 71.67 -31.48
CA ARG A 225 -48.06 71.57 -32.08
C ARG A 225 -48.89 72.68 -31.41
N GLY A 226 -49.38 73.73 -32.05
CA GLY A 226 -49.18 74.27 -33.40
C GLY A 226 -50.47 74.93 -33.91
N GLN A 227 -50.46 76.23 -34.27
CA GLN A 227 -51.45 76.85 -35.16
C GLN A 227 -51.07 78.28 -35.63
N SER A 228 -51.37 78.55 -36.91
CA SER A 228 -51.56 79.82 -37.66
C SER A 228 -51.63 81.17 -36.91
N LEU A 229 -51.10 82.30 -37.42
CA LEU A 229 -51.50 82.96 -38.69
C LEU A 229 -50.46 83.97 -39.27
N VAL A 230 -50.33 83.97 -40.61
CA VAL A 230 -50.09 85.08 -41.58
C VAL A 230 -49.36 86.38 -41.15
N SER A 231 -48.22 86.72 -41.78
CA SER A 231 -48.13 87.78 -42.83
C SER A 231 -46.73 87.99 -43.47
N ARG A 232 -46.73 88.18 -44.80
CA ARG A 232 -45.75 88.84 -45.73
C ARG A 232 -44.28 88.37 -45.91
N ARG A 233 -43.99 88.09 -47.21
CA ARG A 233 -42.69 88.06 -47.95
C ARG A 233 -41.97 89.44 -47.92
N PRO A 234 -40.65 89.59 -48.21
CA PRO A 234 -39.82 88.98 -49.31
C PRO A 234 -38.47 88.35 -48.87
N THR A 235 -37.53 87.88 -49.73
CA THR A 235 -37.51 87.17 -51.04
C THR A 235 -36.03 86.86 -51.41
N GLU A 236 -35.72 85.71 -52.05
CA GLU A 236 -34.42 85.32 -52.69
C GLU A 236 -33.17 85.21 -51.73
N THR A 237 -32.10 84.42 -51.94
CA THR A 237 -31.62 83.48 -52.99
C THR A 237 -30.99 82.19 -52.35
N LEU A 238 -30.80 81.12 -53.13
CA LEU A 238 -29.89 79.99 -52.78
C LEU A 238 -28.41 80.44 -52.77
N PRO A 239 -27.51 79.83 -51.97
CA PRO A 239 -26.49 78.96 -52.57
C PRO A 239 -25.90 77.81 -51.72
N GLN A 240 -25.65 76.68 -52.40
CA GLN A 240 -24.36 75.95 -52.51
C GLN A 240 -23.70 75.22 -51.31
N VAL A 241 -23.08 74.09 -51.67
CA VAL A 241 -22.29 73.17 -50.81
C VAL A 241 -20.99 73.84 -50.34
N VAL A 242 -20.64 73.63 -49.06
CA VAL A 242 -19.31 73.94 -48.51
C VAL A 242 -18.76 72.70 -47.79
N GLU A 243 -17.59 72.24 -48.22
CA GLU A 243 -16.83 71.18 -47.56
C GLU A 243 -16.41 71.64 -46.16
N LYS A 244 -16.56 70.76 -45.16
CA LYS A 244 -16.27 71.12 -43.76
C LYS A 244 -14.91 70.58 -43.35
N GLU A 245 -13.93 71.47 -43.33
CA GLU A 245 -12.57 71.19 -42.84
C GLU A 245 -12.60 70.61 -41.42
N THR A 246 -11.77 69.60 -41.17
CA THR A 246 -11.61 69.01 -39.83
C THR A 246 -10.66 69.86 -38.98
N PRO A 247 -10.99 70.15 -37.70
CA PRO A 247 -10.13 70.97 -36.86
C PRO A 247 -8.79 70.29 -36.58
N ALA A 248 -7.71 71.07 -36.64
CA ALA A 248 -6.36 70.60 -36.38
C ALA A 248 -6.24 69.98 -34.97
N LEU A 249 -5.66 68.78 -34.91
CA LEU A 249 -5.46 68.07 -33.65
C LEU A 249 -4.35 68.72 -32.82
N THR A 250 -4.59 68.95 -31.53
CA THR A 250 -3.53 69.40 -30.61
C THR A 250 -2.42 68.36 -30.50
N GLU A 251 -1.17 68.80 -30.40
CA GLU A 251 0.01 67.92 -30.39
C GLU A 251 -0.07 66.83 -29.32
N ALA A 252 -0.50 67.17 -28.10
CA ALA A 252 -0.71 66.20 -27.02
C ALA A 252 -1.80 65.15 -27.33
N ALA A 253 -2.86 65.53 -28.05
CA ALA A 253 -3.90 64.60 -28.49
C ALA A 253 -3.42 63.71 -29.65
N ALA A 254 -2.62 64.25 -30.57
CA ALA A 254 -1.96 63.48 -31.63
C ALA A 254 -0.97 62.47 -31.03
N ALA A 255 -0.09 62.91 -30.13
CA ALA A 255 0.86 62.06 -29.40
C ALA A 255 0.13 60.96 -28.61
N SER A 256 -0.96 61.28 -27.91
CA SER A 256 -1.76 60.29 -27.17
C SER A 256 -2.39 59.23 -28.08
N ARG A 257 -2.94 59.62 -29.24
CA ARG A 257 -3.49 58.69 -30.24
C ARG A 257 -2.39 57.83 -30.87
N LEU A 258 -1.25 58.41 -31.21
CA LEU A 258 -0.08 57.70 -31.75
C LEU A 258 0.47 56.69 -30.73
N GLN A 259 0.64 57.08 -29.46
CA GLN A 259 1.08 56.19 -28.39
C GLN A 259 0.07 55.06 -28.13
N TRP A 260 -1.22 55.34 -28.14
CA TRP A 260 -2.28 54.33 -27.98
C TRP A 260 -2.26 53.33 -29.15
N TRP A 261 -2.19 53.81 -30.38
CA TRP A 261 -2.10 52.99 -31.59
C TRP A 261 -0.80 52.15 -31.59
N TYR A 262 0.34 52.76 -31.28
CA TYR A 262 1.64 52.08 -31.21
C TYR A 262 1.67 51.00 -30.14
N ARG A 263 1.12 51.26 -28.94
CA ARG A 263 0.97 50.25 -27.87
C ARG A 263 0.03 49.12 -28.29
N SER A 264 -1.07 49.42 -28.97
CA SER A 264 -1.98 48.41 -29.53
C SER A 264 -1.29 47.55 -30.60
N HIS A 265 -0.50 48.17 -31.47
CA HIS A 265 0.28 47.51 -32.52
C HIS A 265 1.39 46.61 -31.95
N ILE A 266 2.12 47.05 -30.92
CA ILE A 266 3.10 46.21 -30.21
C ILE A 266 2.42 44.98 -29.60
N ARG A 267 1.29 45.15 -28.92
CA ARG A 267 0.56 44.01 -28.32
C ARG A 267 0.04 43.04 -29.39
N LYS A 268 -0.49 43.57 -30.50
CA LYS A 268 -0.86 42.75 -31.68
C LYS A 268 0.33 41.93 -32.19
N LYS A 269 1.50 42.57 -32.34
CA LYS A 269 2.74 41.90 -32.81
C LYS A 269 3.23 40.85 -31.82
N ALA A 270 3.11 41.10 -30.51
CA ALA A 270 3.47 40.12 -29.48
C ALA A 270 2.54 38.89 -29.51
N VAL A 271 1.22 39.09 -29.60
CA VAL A 271 0.23 38.01 -29.73
C VAL A 271 0.49 37.17 -30.99
N ALA A 272 0.66 37.82 -32.15
CA ALA A 272 0.99 37.11 -33.40
C ALA A 272 2.28 36.29 -33.30
N ALA A 273 3.37 36.89 -32.78
CA ALA A 273 4.67 36.24 -32.65
C ALA A 273 4.67 35.05 -31.67
N PHE A 274 3.72 34.96 -30.73
CA PHE A 274 3.55 33.79 -29.87
C PHE A 274 2.66 32.72 -30.53
N SER A 275 1.59 33.12 -31.24
CA SER A 275 0.80 32.20 -32.05
C SER A 275 1.62 31.51 -33.14
N GLU A 276 2.61 32.21 -33.71
CA GLU A 276 3.61 31.66 -34.64
C GLU A 276 4.51 30.56 -34.02
N LEU A 277 4.62 30.47 -32.69
CA LEU A 277 5.42 29.43 -32.02
C LEU A 277 4.71 28.06 -31.97
N GLY A 278 3.41 27.99 -32.26
CA GLY A 278 2.64 26.73 -32.26
C GLY A 278 2.47 26.05 -30.89
N LEU A 279 2.92 26.70 -29.79
CA LEU A 279 2.87 26.17 -28.43
C LEU A 279 1.42 25.99 -27.94
N THR A 280 0.94 24.75 -28.05
CA THR A 280 -0.39 24.29 -27.62
C THR A 280 -0.25 23.01 -26.81
N ILE A 281 -1.20 22.73 -25.91
CA ILE A 281 -1.15 21.55 -25.03
C ILE A 281 -1.11 20.26 -25.85
N ASP A 282 -1.95 20.16 -26.89
CA ASP A 282 -1.99 18.98 -27.76
C ASP A 282 -0.75 18.87 -28.64
N GLY A 283 -0.29 19.98 -29.23
CA GLY A 283 0.93 19.99 -30.06
C GLY A 283 2.19 19.57 -29.29
N VAL A 284 2.33 19.97 -28.02
CA VAL A 284 3.44 19.55 -27.14
C VAL A 284 3.36 18.06 -26.80
N ARG A 285 2.16 17.49 -26.71
CA ARG A 285 1.94 16.07 -26.39
C ARG A 285 2.29 15.14 -27.54
N ASP A 286 2.09 15.59 -28.79
CA ASP A 286 2.33 14.80 -30.00
C ASP A 286 3.80 14.87 -30.49
N THR A 287 4.57 15.89 -30.06
CA THR A 287 6.03 15.98 -30.27
C THR A 287 6.83 15.11 -29.29
N SER A 288 8.11 14.84 -29.57
CA SER A 288 8.97 14.11 -28.61
C SER A 288 9.57 15.05 -27.54
N PHE A 289 9.75 14.51 -26.34
CA PHE A 289 10.23 15.26 -25.17
C PHE A 289 11.54 16.03 -25.40
N ASP A 290 12.52 15.41 -26.07
CA ASP A 290 13.80 16.06 -26.39
C ASP A 290 13.62 17.26 -27.34
N GLN A 291 12.73 17.15 -28.33
CA GLN A 291 12.40 18.23 -29.26
C GLN A 291 11.66 19.37 -28.55
N VAL A 292 10.75 19.05 -27.62
CA VAL A 292 10.07 20.05 -26.79
C VAL A 292 11.08 20.78 -25.88
N LEU A 293 12.01 20.05 -25.25
CA LEU A 293 13.07 20.65 -24.43
C LEU A 293 13.97 21.59 -25.24
N GLU A 294 14.39 21.17 -26.44
CA GLU A 294 15.18 22.02 -27.33
C GLU A 294 14.40 23.28 -27.74
N LEU A 295 13.13 23.14 -28.12
CA LEU A 295 12.25 24.26 -28.48
C LEU A 295 12.06 25.24 -27.31
N LEU A 296 11.77 24.75 -26.11
CA LEU A 296 11.59 25.59 -24.91
C LEU A 296 12.90 26.23 -24.40
N ALA A 297 14.05 25.67 -24.77
CA ALA A 297 15.36 26.28 -24.50
C ALA A 297 15.71 27.43 -25.46
N GLN A 298 15.01 27.57 -26.60
CA GLN A 298 15.30 28.65 -27.57
C GLN A 298 14.98 30.03 -26.99
N GLU A 299 15.94 30.95 -27.07
CA GLU A 299 15.79 32.32 -26.58
C GLU A 299 14.57 33.04 -27.17
N LYS A 300 14.25 32.78 -28.45
CA LYS A 300 13.05 33.31 -29.13
C LYS A 300 11.75 32.94 -28.40
N VAL A 301 11.63 31.69 -27.93
CA VAL A 301 10.45 31.19 -27.21
C VAL A 301 10.35 31.84 -25.83
N VAL A 302 11.45 31.91 -25.08
CA VAL A 302 11.47 32.53 -23.75
C VAL A 302 11.13 34.02 -23.83
N VAL A 303 11.76 34.77 -24.75
CA VAL A 303 11.50 36.21 -24.95
C VAL A 303 10.09 36.48 -25.51
N GLY A 304 9.58 35.60 -26.39
CA GLY A 304 8.20 35.68 -26.89
C GLY A 304 7.17 35.49 -25.77
N THR A 305 7.39 34.47 -24.93
CA THR A 305 6.53 34.14 -23.79
C THR A 305 6.54 35.26 -22.74
N ALA A 306 7.71 35.81 -22.40
CA ALA A 306 7.85 36.95 -21.49
C ALA A 306 6.98 38.16 -21.91
N ARG A 307 7.00 38.50 -23.22
CA ARG A 307 6.19 39.60 -23.76
C ARG A 307 4.68 39.37 -23.60
N ILE A 308 4.22 38.14 -23.73
CA ILE A 308 2.79 37.79 -23.57
C ILE A 308 2.40 37.79 -22.09
N LEU A 309 3.19 37.14 -21.23
CA LEU A 309 2.91 37.08 -19.79
C LEU A 309 2.78 38.49 -19.18
N ARG A 310 3.63 39.43 -19.62
CA ARG A 310 3.57 40.85 -19.26
C ARG A 310 2.29 41.55 -19.74
N ILE A 311 1.73 41.17 -20.89
CA ILE A 311 0.43 41.65 -21.39
C ILE A 311 -0.72 41.05 -20.58
N CYS A 312 -0.62 39.77 -20.22
CA CYS A 312 -1.62 39.06 -19.41
C CYS A 312 -1.62 39.46 -17.93
N GLY A 313 -0.60 40.19 -17.46
CA GLY A 313 -0.55 40.80 -16.12
C GLY A 313 0.49 40.20 -15.17
N LEU A 314 1.24 39.17 -15.59
CA LEU A 314 2.33 38.60 -14.80
C LEU A 314 3.58 39.47 -14.96
N GLN A 315 4.06 40.07 -13.86
CA GLN A 315 5.19 40.98 -13.82
C GLN A 315 6.10 40.62 -12.64
N GLU A 316 6.91 39.58 -12.82
CA GLU A 316 7.93 39.17 -11.85
C GLU A 316 9.28 39.82 -12.22
N GLY A 317 9.55 41.00 -11.66
CA GLY A 317 10.79 41.76 -11.89
C GLY A 317 10.77 42.67 -13.12
N ASP A 318 11.92 43.33 -13.35
CA ASP A 318 12.13 44.26 -14.45
C ASP A 318 12.21 43.54 -15.82
N PRO A 319 11.89 44.22 -16.94
CA PRO A 319 11.93 43.63 -18.27
C PRO A 319 13.35 43.18 -18.66
N GLY A 320 13.54 41.86 -18.83
CA GLY A 320 14.85 41.25 -19.09
C GLY A 320 15.67 40.90 -17.84
N SER A 321 15.09 41.03 -16.65
CA SER A 321 15.72 40.59 -15.39
C SER A 321 15.90 39.06 -15.32
N VAL A 322 16.81 38.62 -14.44
CA VAL A 322 16.99 37.18 -14.14
C VAL A 322 15.70 36.57 -13.57
N ASP A 323 14.96 37.35 -12.78
CA ASP A 323 13.71 36.94 -12.15
C ASP A 323 12.59 36.76 -13.18
N GLU A 324 12.40 37.68 -14.13
CA GLU A 324 11.43 37.52 -15.23
C GLU A 324 11.76 36.24 -16.05
N MET A 325 13.04 35.99 -16.29
CA MET A 325 13.50 34.80 -17.01
C MET A 325 13.41 33.51 -16.18
N ALA A 326 13.42 33.58 -14.86
CA ALA A 326 13.13 32.43 -13.97
C ALA A 326 11.63 32.14 -13.92
N ALA A 327 10.81 33.20 -13.89
CA ALA A 327 9.36 33.14 -13.93
C ALA A 327 8.85 32.50 -15.22
N VAL A 328 9.35 32.98 -16.37
CA VAL A 328 9.00 32.43 -17.69
C VAL A 328 9.40 30.96 -17.81
N ARG A 329 10.58 30.56 -17.33
CA ARG A 329 10.98 29.13 -17.34
C ARG A 329 10.12 28.27 -16.41
N THR A 330 9.65 28.83 -15.30
CA THR A 330 8.69 28.17 -14.41
C THR A 330 7.33 28.03 -15.08
N PHE A 331 6.82 29.07 -15.75
CA PHE A 331 5.60 28.99 -16.55
C PHE A 331 5.72 27.95 -17.69
N LEU A 332 6.83 27.92 -18.43
CA LEU A 332 7.07 26.96 -19.50
C LEU A 332 7.18 25.51 -19.01
N SER A 333 7.53 25.26 -17.74
CA SER A 333 7.53 23.90 -17.19
C SER A 333 6.12 23.32 -17.05
N ALA A 334 5.07 24.14 -16.98
CA ALA A 334 3.68 23.68 -16.99
C ALA A 334 3.32 22.95 -18.30
N PHE A 335 3.86 23.40 -19.45
CA PHE A 335 3.69 22.70 -20.74
C PHE A 335 4.39 21.34 -20.74
N LEU A 336 5.61 21.24 -20.20
CA LEU A 336 6.35 19.98 -20.06
C LEU A 336 5.62 18.98 -19.16
N ILE A 337 5.14 19.43 -18.00
CA ILE A 337 4.42 18.60 -17.01
C ILE A 337 3.13 18.02 -17.60
N LEU A 338 2.42 18.76 -18.45
CA LEU A 338 1.17 18.29 -19.07
C LEU A 338 1.38 17.48 -20.35
N GLY A 339 2.39 17.81 -21.17
CA GLY A 339 2.70 17.09 -22.41
C GLY A 339 3.33 15.73 -22.16
N HIS A 340 4.30 15.65 -21.24
CA HIS A 340 5.06 14.42 -20.95
C HIS A 340 5.12 14.09 -19.44
N PRO A 341 3.96 13.92 -18.76
CA PRO A 341 3.93 13.67 -17.31
C PRO A 341 4.73 12.44 -16.89
N THR A 342 4.78 11.38 -17.69
CA THR A 342 5.52 10.14 -17.40
C THR A 342 7.04 10.26 -17.54
N GLN A 343 7.54 11.33 -18.16
CA GLN A 343 8.98 11.59 -18.33
C GLN A 343 9.47 12.69 -17.38
N VAL A 344 8.58 13.61 -16.99
CA VAL A 344 8.88 14.72 -16.06
C VAL A 344 8.66 14.32 -14.60
N LEU A 345 7.69 13.45 -14.32
CA LEU A 345 7.37 12.97 -12.97
C LEU A 345 7.88 11.55 -12.79
N SER A 346 8.62 11.30 -11.70
CA SER A 346 9.39 10.08 -11.45
C SER A 346 8.55 8.81 -11.16
N ASN A 347 7.25 8.81 -11.46
CA ASN A 347 6.31 7.77 -11.07
C ASN A 347 6.04 6.75 -12.19
N LYS A 348 6.49 5.51 -11.95
CA LYS A 348 5.95 4.31 -12.63
C LYS A 348 4.53 3.96 -12.15
N ASP A 349 4.14 4.42 -10.96
CA ASP A 349 2.84 4.16 -10.35
C ASP A 349 2.23 5.47 -9.82
N GLY A 350 1.17 5.96 -10.46
CA GLY A 350 0.55 7.27 -10.21
C GLY A 350 -0.16 7.41 -8.86
N THR A 351 0.61 7.40 -7.77
CA THR A 351 0.12 7.34 -6.38
C THR A 351 0.60 8.53 -5.51
N GLY A 352 1.39 9.45 -6.08
CA GLY A 352 1.81 10.68 -5.40
C GLY A 352 0.75 11.77 -5.44
N GLU A 353 -0.03 11.93 -4.36
CA GLU A 353 -0.94 13.08 -4.17
C GLU A 353 -0.33 14.47 -4.51
N PRO A 354 0.91 14.83 -4.10
CA PRO A 354 1.48 16.14 -4.43
C PRO A 354 1.85 16.32 -5.91
N GLU A 355 2.10 15.23 -6.65
CA GLU A 355 2.37 15.30 -8.09
C GLU A 355 1.06 15.47 -8.88
N GLN A 356 -0.01 14.81 -8.44
CA GLN A 356 -1.35 15.01 -9.01
C GLN A 356 -1.88 16.43 -8.77
N ASP A 357 -1.60 17.01 -7.60
CA ASP A 357 -1.87 18.42 -7.29
C ASP A 357 -1.06 19.37 -8.19
N LEU A 358 0.23 19.09 -8.42
CA LEU A 358 1.07 19.87 -9.35
C LEU A 358 0.54 19.81 -10.79
N VAL A 359 0.16 18.63 -11.29
CA VAL A 359 -0.47 18.44 -12.62
C VAL A 359 -1.78 19.21 -12.72
N THR A 360 -2.59 19.23 -11.66
CA THR A 360 -3.86 19.96 -11.63
C THR A 360 -3.62 21.47 -11.69
N LYS A 361 -2.70 22.01 -10.89
CA LYS A 361 -2.32 23.43 -10.89
C LYS A 361 -1.67 23.88 -12.21
N ALA A 362 -0.87 23.01 -12.84
CA ALA A 362 -0.32 23.26 -14.18
C ALA A 362 -1.45 23.39 -15.23
N ARG A 363 -2.46 22.51 -15.17
CA ARG A 363 -3.63 22.56 -16.05
C ARG A 363 -4.45 23.83 -15.84
N ASP A 364 -4.74 24.20 -14.59
CA ASP A 364 -5.52 25.41 -14.29
C ASP A 364 -4.79 26.69 -14.74
N LEU A 365 -3.46 26.72 -14.63
CA LEU A 365 -2.61 27.80 -15.14
C LEU A 365 -2.71 27.95 -16.66
N LEU A 366 -2.57 26.85 -17.43
CA LEU A 366 -2.65 26.92 -18.89
C LEU A 366 -4.07 27.21 -19.39
N ILE A 367 -5.12 26.65 -18.77
CA ILE A 367 -6.51 26.97 -19.12
C ILE A 367 -6.81 28.47 -18.87
N SER A 368 -6.33 29.03 -17.76
CA SER A 368 -6.45 30.47 -17.48
C SER A 368 -5.73 31.31 -18.52
N PHE A 369 -4.51 30.92 -18.89
CA PHE A 369 -3.72 31.58 -19.94
C PHE A 369 -4.40 31.53 -21.31
N GLU A 370 -4.91 30.38 -21.76
CA GLU A 370 -5.61 30.22 -23.04
C GLU A 370 -6.94 31.01 -23.09
N ASN A 371 -7.69 31.04 -21.98
CA ASN A 371 -8.91 31.86 -21.84
C ASN A 371 -8.61 33.37 -21.90
N ILE A 372 -7.44 33.82 -21.43
CA ILE A 372 -6.99 35.20 -21.61
C ILE A 372 -6.53 35.44 -23.05
N LEU A 373 -5.69 34.56 -23.60
CA LEU A 373 -5.11 34.69 -24.94
C LEU A 373 -6.20 34.76 -26.03
N SER A 374 -7.19 33.88 -25.97
CA SER A 374 -8.36 33.86 -26.88
C SER A 374 -9.20 35.15 -26.84
N ARG A 375 -9.11 35.93 -25.76
CA ARG A 375 -9.79 37.22 -25.62
C ARG A 375 -8.96 38.41 -26.10
N LEU A 376 -7.66 38.26 -26.36
CA LEU A 376 -6.79 39.34 -26.87
C LEU A 376 -7.06 39.57 -28.36
N THR A 377 -8.01 40.45 -28.67
CA THR A 377 -8.51 40.71 -30.03
C THR A 377 -8.37 42.18 -30.42
N ALA A 378 -8.64 42.51 -31.68
CA ALA A 378 -8.66 43.91 -32.11
C ALA A 378 -9.70 44.75 -31.34
N ALA A 379 -10.82 44.15 -30.93
CA ALA A 379 -11.91 44.83 -30.24
C ALA A 379 -11.53 45.38 -28.84
N ASN A 380 -10.58 44.74 -28.14
CA ASN A 380 -10.06 45.22 -26.85
C ASN A 380 -8.61 45.72 -26.94
N ASN A 381 -8.12 46.04 -28.14
CA ASN A 381 -6.75 46.49 -28.36
C ASN A 381 -5.69 45.54 -27.76
N TYR A 382 -5.94 44.23 -27.83
CA TYR A 382 -5.08 43.19 -27.28
C TYR A 382 -4.72 43.44 -25.80
N THR A 383 -5.71 43.81 -24.99
CA THR A 383 -5.56 44.11 -23.55
C THR A 383 -6.55 43.25 -22.75
N PRO A 384 -6.12 42.52 -21.71
CA PRO A 384 -7.03 41.68 -20.94
C PRO A 384 -8.09 42.53 -20.19
N PRO A 385 -9.33 42.04 -20.04
CA PRO A 385 -10.33 42.67 -19.17
C PRO A 385 -9.81 42.84 -17.74
N PRO A 386 -10.14 43.94 -17.03
CA PRO A 386 -9.61 44.21 -15.68
C PRO A 386 -9.85 43.07 -14.67
N SER A 387 -10.98 42.37 -14.78
CA SER A 387 -11.35 41.22 -13.94
C SER A 387 -10.53 39.95 -14.16
N LEU A 388 -9.84 39.83 -15.30
CA LEU A 388 -8.96 38.68 -15.61
C LEU A 388 -7.49 39.00 -15.38
N ARG A 389 -7.14 40.27 -15.13
CA ARG A 389 -5.75 40.72 -14.99
C ARG A 389 -5.08 40.25 -13.69
N SER A 390 -5.83 39.99 -12.62
CA SER A 390 -5.30 39.41 -11.37
C SER A 390 -5.33 37.87 -11.36
N ALA A 391 -6.23 37.25 -12.12
CA ALA A 391 -6.45 35.81 -12.12
C ALA A 391 -5.23 34.99 -12.56
N LEU A 392 -4.48 35.45 -13.58
CA LEU A 392 -3.28 34.73 -14.03
C LEU A 392 -2.13 34.81 -13.00
N PRO A 393 -1.75 35.99 -12.45
CA PRO A 393 -0.78 36.06 -11.35
C PRO A 393 -1.14 35.20 -10.13
N GLU A 394 -2.40 35.21 -9.69
CA GLU A 394 -2.87 34.41 -8.55
C GLU A 394 -2.68 32.90 -8.80
N ILE A 395 -3.17 32.39 -9.94
CA ILE A 395 -3.04 30.97 -10.29
C ILE A 395 -1.57 30.60 -10.50
N TYR A 396 -0.81 31.42 -11.20
CA TYR A 396 0.63 31.23 -11.39
C TYR A 396 1.37 31.12 -10.05
N ALA A 397 1.08 31.98 -9.07
CA ALA A 397 1.70 31.90 -7.75
C ALA A 397 1.38 30.58 -7.03
N THR A 398 0.15 30.05 -7.16
CA THR A 398 -0.18 28.72 -6.59
C THR A 398 0.57 27.58 -7.27
N PHE A 399 0.75 27.64 -8.59
CA PHE A 399 1.52 26.67 -9.35
C PHE A 399 3.03 26.77 -9.06
N ALA A 400 3.61 27.97 -9.07
CA ALA A 400 5.03 28.20 -8.82
C ALA A 400 5.45 27.69 -7.42
N ASN A 401 4.63 27.94 -6.39
CA ASN A 401 4.87 27.40 -5.05
C ASN A 401 4.81 25.85 -5.01
N ALA A 402 3.85 25.24 -5.72
CA ALA A 402 3.75 23.79 -5.83
C ALA A 402 4.96 23.19 -6.59
N PHE A 403 5.36 23.84 -7.69
CA PHE A 403 6.49 23.43 -8.53
C PHE A 403 7.83 23.54 -7.77
N LEU A 404 8.06 24.62 -7.03
CA LEU A 404 9.26 24.79 -6.20
C LEU A 404 9.32 23.75 -5.06
N SER A 405 8.18 23.49 -4.41
CA SER A 405 8.06 22.43 -3.39
C SER A 405 8.38 21.05 -3.97
N TRP A 406 7.74 20.67 -5.08
CA TRP A 406 8.03 19.42 -5.80
C TRP A 406 9.50 19.31 -6.21
N LYS A 407 10.06 20.34 -6.84
CA LYS A 407 11.47 20.38 -7.27
C LYS A 407 12.44 20.23 -6.10
N SER A 408 12.13 20.80 -4.94
CA SER A 408 12.95 20.63 -3.74
C SER A 408 12.93 19.18 -3.24
N ARG A 409 11.75 18.54 -3.22
CA ARG A 409 11.55 17.15 -2.78
C ARG A 409 12.21 16.15 -3.73
N ASP A 410 12.10 16.37 -5.05
CA ASP A 410 12.77 15.55 -6.06
C ASP A 410 14.29 15.68 -5.94
N SER A 411 14.82 16.90 -5.75
CA SER A 411 16.26 17.10 -5.52
C SER A 411 16.78 16.42 -4.24
N GLU A 412 15.97 16.35 -3.18
CA GLU A 412 16.31 15.65 -1.94
C GLU A 412 16.27 14.12 -2.12
N SER A 413 15.27 13.61 -2.85
CA SER A 413 15.18 12.18 -3.22
C SER A 413 16.37 11.74 -4.08
N LEU A 414 16.74 12.52 -5.11
CA LEU A 414 17.90 12.26 -5.95
C LEU A 414 19.20 12.28 -5.12
N VAL A 415 19.36 13.25 -4.23
CA VAL A 415 20.50 13.28 -3.29
C VAL A 415 20.51 12.05 -2.37
N GLN A 416 19.35 11.56 -1.91
CA GLN A 416 19.26 10.34 -1.11
C GLN A 416 19.69 9.09 -1.90
N VAL A 417 19.27 8.92 -3.15
CA VAL A 417 19.72 7.82 -4.03
C VAL A 417 21.24 7.88 -4.24
N MET A 418 21.78 9.08 -4.48
CA MET A 418 23.22 9.27 -4.64
C MET A 418 24.03 9.00 -3.36
N LEU A 419 23.46 9.30 -2.18
CA LEU A 419 24.05 8.96 -0.88
C LEU A 419 24.06 7.44 -0.65
N MET A 420 23.03 6.72 -1.08
CA MET A 420 23.00 5.25 -1.04
C MET A 420 24.10 4.65 -1.93
N GLN A 421 24.20 5.08 -3.19
CA GLN A 421 25.28 4.66 -4.10
C GLN A 421 26.67 4.98 -3.53
N PHE A 422 26.85 6.14 -2.90
CA PHE A 422 28.11 6.50 -2.25
C PHE A 422 28.47 5.55 -1.08
N VAL A 423 27.47 5.18 -0.27
CA VAL A 423 27.61 4.24 0.85
C VAL A 423 27.88 2.82 0.36
N GLU A 424 27.26 2.37 -0.74
CA GLU A 424 27.54 1.08 -1.38
C GLU A 424 28.98 1.02 -1.91
N LEU A 425 29.45 2.09 -2.55
CA LEU A 425 30.85 2.21 -2.98
C LEU A 425 31.83 2.25 -1.80
N ASP A 426 31.51 2.88 -0.66
CA ASP A 426 32.33 2.81 0.57
C ASP A 426 32.38 1.39 1.16
N GLN A 427 31.31 0.60 1.02
CA GLN A 427 31.27 -0.80 1.43
C GLN A 427 32.12 -1.69 0.52
N ILE A 428 31.98 -1.55 -0.81
CA ILE A 428 32.78 -2.31 -1.79
C ILE A 428 34.27 -1.96 -1.64
N LEU A 429 34.60 -0.69 -1.41
CA LEU A 429 35.98 -0.26 -1.17
C LEU A 429 36.57 -0.92 0.09
N GLN A 430 35.76 -1.12 1.14
CA GLN A 430 36.18 -1.83 2.36
C GLN A 430 36.37 -3.33 2.11
N THR A 431 35.49 -4.00 1.36
CA THR A 431 35.68 -5.43 1.04
C THR A 431 36.90 -5.67 0.14
N VAL A 432 37.20 -4.74 -0.78
CA VAL A 432 38.41 -4.74 -1.64
C VAL A 432 39.69 -4.32 -0.88
N GLN A 433 39.55 -3.76 0.33
CA GLN A 433 40.67 -3.61 1.28
C GLN A 433 40.89 -4.88 2.12
N GLU A 434 39.85 -5.69 2.32
CA GLU A 434 39.91 -6.96 3.07
C GLU A 434 40.39 -8.16 2.17
N SER A 435 40.44 -8.00 0.84
CA SER A 435 40.91 -9.02 -0.13
C SER A 435 42.43 -9.00 -0.38
N THR A 436 43.03 -10.18 -0.57
CA THR A 436 44.51 -10.38 -0.67
C THR A 436 45.11 -10.29 -2.07
N ASP A 437 44.34 -10.14 -3.14
CA ASP A 437 44.87 -9.89 -4.48
C ASP A 437 45.13 -8.38 -4.67
N VAL A 438 46.34 -8.02 -5.07
CA VAL A 438 46.84 -6.64 -5.07
C VAL A 438 46.63 -5.96 -6.42
N ALA A 439 46.85 -6.68 -7.53
CA ALA A 439 46.92 -6.05 -8.86
C ALA A 439 45.54 -5.67 -9.41
N ALA A 440 44.54 -6.57 -9.30
CA ALA A 440 43.17 -6.26 -9.69
C ALA A 440 42.53 -5.23 -8.74
N ALA A 441 42.82 -5.32 -7.44
CA ALA A 441 42.24 -4.44 -6.42
C ALA A 441 42.57 -2.96 -6.64
N ASP A 442 43.77 -2.63 -7.12
CA ASP A 442 44.16 -1.22 -7.32
C ASP A 442 43.41 -0.54 -8.47
N GLN A 443 43.15 -1.24 -9.59
CA GLN A 443 42.29 -0.72 -10.66
C GLN A 443 40.84 -0.48 -10.17
N TYR A 444 40.28 -1.43 -9.39
CA TYR A 444 38.97 -1.24 -8.77
C TYR A 444 38.96 -0.08 -7.77
N ARG A 445 40.02 0.10 -6.96
CA ARG A 445 40.15 1.23 -6.01
C ARG A 445 40.17 2.57 -6.71
N GLU A 446 40.87 2.72 -7.83
CA GLU A 446 40.89 3.98 -8.59
C GLU A 446 39.54 4.30 -9.23
N SER A 447 38.89 3.29 -9.85
CA SER A 447 37.53 3.43 -10.39
C SER A 447 36.50 3.84 -9.31
N ILE A 448 36.52 3.16 -8.15
CA ILE A 448 35.62 3.47 -7.03
C ILE A 448 35.89 4.89 -6.49
N LYS A 449 37.14 5.30 -6.29
CA LYS A 449 37.49 6.66 -5.86
C LYS A 449 37.03 7.72 -6.86
N SER A 450 37.22 7.47 -8.16
CA SER A 450 36.76 8.38 -9.23
C SER A 450 35.24 8.56 -9.18
N ASN A 451 34.48 7.46 -9.09
CA ASN A 451 33.03 7.48 -8.96
C ASN A 451 32.55 8.17 -7.66
N GLN A 452 33.22 7.92 -6.53
CA GLN A 452 32.96 8.62 -5.27
C GLN A 452 33.18 10.15 -5.40
N ILE A 453 34.25 10.60 -6.07
CA ILE A 453 34.51 12.02 -6.33
C ILE A 453 33.38 12.63 -7.19
N GLN A 454 32.96 11.94 -8.25
CA GLN A 454 31.83 12.41 -9.09
C GLN A 454 30.52 12.53 -8.30
N LEU A 455 30.19 11.54 -7.46
CA LEU A 455 29.01 11.59 -6.59
C LEU A 455 29.11 12.75 -5.59
N ILE A 456 30.27 12.96 -4.95
CA ILE A 456 30.51 14.09 -4.03
C ILE A 456 30.28 15.43 -4.73
N VAL A 457 30.79 15.61 -5.96
CA VAL A 457 30.62 16.86 -6.72
C VAL A 457 29.15 17.10 -7.07
N ARG A 458 28.45 16.07 -7.58
CA ARG A 458 27.03 16.16 -7.92
C ARG A 458 26.13 16.40 -6.68
N ILE A 459 26.38 15.72 -5.55
CA ILE A 459 25.65 15.95 -4.29
C ILE A 459 25.87 17.38 -3.78
N LYS A 460 27.11 17.91 -3.81
CA LYS A 460 27.40 19.30 -3.44
C LYS A 460 26.71 20.32 -4.35
N LYS A 461 26.52 19.99 -5.64
CA LYS A 461 25.81 20.84 -6.61
C LYS A 461 24.30 20.87 -6.36
N LEU A 462 23.70 19.75 -5.95
CA LEU A 462 22.25 19.64 -5.70
C LEU A 462 21.84 20.11 -4.29
N ALA A 463 22.54 19.67 -3.24
CA ALA A 463 22.20 19.99 -1.85
C ALA A 463 22.87 21.27 -1.32
N GLY A 464 23.81 21.86 -2.06
CA GLY A 464 24.70 22.92 -1.60
C GLY A 464 25.95 22.41 -0.89
N GLN A 465 27.04 23.20 -0.91
CA GLN A 465 28.37 22.72 -0.52
C GLN A 465 28.48 22.25 0.93
N GLU A 466 27.82 22.92 1.88
CA GLU A 466 27.87 22.55 3.30
C GLU A 466 26.91 21.42 3.66
N LYS A 467 25.63 21.55 3.26
CA LYS A 467 24.58 20.56 3.54
C LYS A 467 24.94 19.21 2.92
N GLY A 468 25.43 19.21 1.68
CA GLY A 468 25.90 17.99 1.00
C GLY A 468 27.09 17.31 1.71
N LYS A 469 28.08 18.07 2.19
CA LYS A 469 29.19 17.51 3.00
C LYS A 469 28.68 16.85 4.29
N LYS A 470 27.75 17.52 5.01
CA LYS A 470 27.15 16.99 6.25
C LYS A 470 26.36 15.71 5.98
N MET A 471 25.49 15.71 4.96
CA MET A 471 24.70 14.54 4.54
C MET A 471 25.57 13.32 4.21
N ILE A 472 26.67 13.50 3.47
CA ILE A 472 27.61 12.40 3.15
C ILE A 472 28.25 11.85 4.42
N ALA A 473 28.74 12.73 5.30
CA ALA A 473 29.36 12.32 6.56
C ALA A 473 28.38 11.57 7.49
N ASP A 474 27.12 12.01 7.54
CA ASP A 474 26.07 11.40 8.36
C ASP A 474 25.61 10.04 7.79
N ALA A 475 25.48 9.94 6.46
CA ALA A 475 25.17 8.67 5.77
C ALA A 475 26.24 7.61 6.00
N VAL A 476 27.52 7.95 5.82
CA VAL A 476 28.65 7.05 6.08
C VAL A 476 28.73 6.66 7.56
N ARG A 477 28.50 7.61 8.49
CA ARG A 477 28.48 7.32 9.94
C ARG A 477 27.34 6.36 10.30
N LYS A 478 26.16 6.55 9.72
CA LYS A 478 24.97 5.68 9.91
C LYS A 478 25.24 4.27 9.38
N ALA A 479 25.81 4.14 8.18
CA ALA A 479 26.16 2.86 7.58
C ALA A 479 27.21 2.08 8.40
N ARG A 480 28.29 2.75 8.84
CA ARG A 480 29.32 2.13 9.69
C ARG A 480 28.77 1.68 11.04
N LYS A 481 27.88 2.47 11.66
CA LYS A 481 27.16 2.07 12.89
C LYS A 481 26.25 0.85 12.67
N ALA A 482 25.59 0.75 11.51
CA ALA A 482 24.77 -0.41 11.16
C ALA A 482 25.59 -1.69 10.92
N ARG A 483 26.79 -1.59 10.31
CA ARG A 483 27.74 -2.73 10.18
C ARG A 483 28.26 -3.19 11.54
N ALA A 484 28.59 -2.27 12.44
CA ALA A 484 29.06 -2.59 13.80
C ALA A 484 28.02 -3.35 14.64
N ALA A 485 26.73 -3.13 14.41
CA ALA A 485 25.64 -3.84 15.07
C ALA A 485 25.33 -5.24 14.48
N LYS A 486 25.96 -5.63 13.36
CA LYS A 486 25.64 -6.85 12.59
C LYS A 486 26.79 -7.87 12.49
N LYS A 487 27.87 -7.75 13.27
CA LYS A 487 29.00 -8.70 13.21
C LYS A 487 28.81 -9.85 14.21
N PRO A 488 28.54 -11.10 13.76
CA PRO A 488 28.81 -12.29 14.56
C PRO A 488 30.33 -12.56 14.62
N THR A 489 30.77 -13.18 15.70
CA THR A 489 32.18 -13.51 15.95
C THR A 489 32.47 -14.94 15.53
N GLY A 490 33.53 -15.19 14.76
CA GLY A 490 34.06 -16.55 14.53
C GLY A 490 34.63 -16.79 13.12
N ASP A 491 35.95 -16.70 12.99
CA ASP A 491 36.69 -17.26 11.84
C ASP A 491 36.74 -18.79 11.93
N MET A 492 36.56 -19.48 10.80
CA MET A 492 37.43 -20.60 10.38
C MET A 492 37.45 -20.69 8.85
N LYS A 493 38.66 -20.82 8.28
CA LYS A 493 38.97 -20.81 6.84
C LYS A 493 39.39 -22.22 6.39
N PRO A 494 39.14 -22.63 5.14
CA PRO A 494 40.24 -23.26 4.40
C PRO A 494 40.37 -22.81 2.92
N ARG A 495 41.52 -22.19 2.66
CA ARG A 495 42.44 -22.23 1.51
C ARG A 495 42.01 -22.85 0.14
N VAL A 496 41.68 -21.96 -0.81
CA VAL A 496 42.30 -21.73 -2.15
C VAL A 496 42.73 -22.92 -3.05
N ALA A 497 42.27 -22.90 -4.31
CA ALA A 497 43.00 -23.36 -5.50
C ALA A 497 42.60 -22.55 -6.76
N GLU A 498 43.48 -22.54 -7.77
CA GLU A 498 43.55 -21.60 -8.91
C GLU A 498 44.08 -22.33 -10.17
N ASN A 499 43.95 -21.88 -11.44
CA ASN A 499 43.40 -20.62 -11.97
C ASN A 499 42.91 -20.71 -13.44
N ALA A 500 42.02 -19.79 -13.82
CA ALA A 500 41.98 -19.09 -15.13
C ALA A 500 41.50 -19.85 -16.42
N PRO A 501 41.46 -19.22 -17.63
CA PRO A 501 40.21 -18.64 -18.15
C PRO A 501 39.90 -18.98 -19.64
N GLY A 502 38.74 -18.55 -20.19
CA GLY A 502 38.52 -18.60 -21.64
C GLY A 502 37.08 -18.35 -22.14
N GLU A 503 36.88 -17.15 -22.70
CA GLU A 503 36.03 -16.78 -23.87
C GLU A 503 34.64 -17.39 -24.16
N ALA A 504 33.76 -16.52 -24.66
CA ALA A 504 32.46 -16.87 -25.24
C ALA A 504 32.46 -16.59 -26.75
N SER A 505 31.88 -17.51 -27.55
CA SER A 505 31.13 -17.18 -28.78
C SER A 505 30.41 -18.41 -29.35
N ALA A 506 29.59 -18.19 -30.39
CA ALA A 506 28.93 -19.16 -31.27
C ALA A 506 27.74 -19.96 -30.71
N THR A 507 26.57 -19.31 -30.68
CA THR A 507 25.27 -19.96 -30.93
C THR A 507 24.69 -19.46 -32.25
N ALA A 508 24.60 -20.32 -33.26
CA ALA A 508 23.79 -20.08 -34.45
C ALA A 508 23.36 -21.42 -35.10
N GLU A 509 22.12 -21.42 -35.58
CA GLU A 509 21.50 -22.34 -36.56
C GLU A 509 21.04 -23.76 -36.15
N SER A 510 19.99 -24.18 -36.88
CA SER A 510 19.52 -25.56 -37.11
C SER A 510 18.76 -26.27 -35.95
N LEU A 511 17.57 -26.87 -36.14
CA LEU A 511 16.80 -27.19 -37.37
C LEU A 511 15.27 -27.06 -37.21
N VAL A 512 14.59 -27.02 -38.36
CA VAL A 512 13.15 -27.16 -38.58
C VAL A 512 12.69 -28.63 -38.40
N SER A 513 11.39 -28.82 -38.16
CA SER A 513 10.66 -30.11 -38.08
C SER A 513 10.90 -31.07 -39.27
N PRO A 514 10.45 -32.34 -39.18
CA PRO A 514 9.15 -32.60 -39.81
C PRO A 514 8.23 -33.61 -39.10
N VAL A 515 6.95 -33.51 -39.45
CA VAL A 515 5.89 -34.50 -39.21
C VAL A 515 5.98 -35.62 -40.26
N SER A 516 5.61 -36.85 -39.92
CA SER A 516 5.03 -37.81 -40.88
C SER A 516 4.14 -38.84 -40.18
N GLN A 517 2.94 -39.04 -40.73
CA GLN A 517 2.00 -40.12 -40.38
C GLN A 517 2.14 -41.26 -41.41
N THR A 518 1.89 -42.50 -41.00
CA THR A 518 1.54 -43.58 -41.94
C THR A 518 0.53 -44.55 -41.30
N LEU A 519 -0.30 -45.18 -42.12
CA LEU A 519 -1.57 -45.83 -41.72
C LEU A 519 -1.55 -47.38 -41.80
N THR A 520 -2.63 -47.99 -41.27
CA THR A 520 -3.19 -49.33 -41.56
C THR A 520 -2.62 -50.55 -40.80
N PRO A 521 -3.35 -51.70 -40.72
CA PRO A 521 -4.79 -51.92 -40.42
C PRO A 521 -5.00 -53.02 -39.31
N PRO A 522 -6.24 -53.48 -38.96
CA PRO A 522 -6.50 -54.18 -37.68
C PRO A 522 -6.52 -55.72 -37.75
N PRO A 523 -6.54 -56.39 -36.58
CA PRO A 523 -7.44 -57.54 -36.40
C PRO A 523 -8.17 -57.61 -35.03
N THR A 524 -9.22 -58.43 -34.99
CA THR A 524 -10.09 -58.75 -33.83
C THR A 524 -10.51 -60.23 -33.96
N PRO A 525 -10.95 -60.96 -32.92
CA PRO A 525 -10.52 -61.07 -31.51
C PRO A 525 -9.91 -62.46 -31.17
N ALA A 526 -9.29 -62.61 -30.00
CA ALA A 526 -9.11 -63.92 -29.36
C ALA A 526 -9.41 -63.86 -27.85
N LYS A 527 -10.06 -64.90 -27.32
CA LYS A 527 -10.56 -64.94 -25.92
C LYS A 527 -9.44 -65.27 -24.92
N GLY A 528 -9.50 -64.62 -23.77
CA GLY A 528 -9.46 -65.31 -22.48
C GLY A 528 -8.11 -65.72 -21.92
N HIS A 529 -7.40 -64.75 -21.32
CA HIS A 529 -6.79 -64.94 -20.00
C HIS A 529 -6.72 -63.58 -19.29
N VAL A 530 -7.49 -63.42 -18.22
CA VAL A 530 -7.36 -62.25 -17.33
C VAL A 530 -6.13 -62.46 -16.46
N LYS A 531 -4.98 -61.94 -16.93
CA LYS A 531 -3.93 -61.52 -16.00
C LYS A 531 -4.41 -60.22 -15.33
N PRO A 532 -4.12 -59.98 -14.04
CA PRO A 532 -4.30 -58.64 -13.48
C PRO A 532 -3.51 -57.64 -14.33
N GLN A 533 -4.12 -56.51 -14.67
CA GLN A 533 -3.42 -55.46 -15.41
C GLN A 533 -2.25 -54.94 -14.55
N PRO A 534 -1.05 -54.75 -15.12
CA PRO A 534 0.02 -54.05 -14.41
C PRO A 534 -0.47 -52.67 -13.99
N ILE A 535 -0.11 -52.23 -12.78
CA ILE A 535 -0.43 -50.87 -12.31
C ILE A 535 0.53 -49.89 -13.00
N GLU A 536 0.21 -49.53 -14.25
CA GLU A 536 0.96 -48.54 -15.01
C GLU A 536 0.61 -47.12 -14.56
N MET A 537 1.49 -46.50 -13.78
CA MET A 537 1.48 -45.06 -13.59
C MET A 537 1.86 -44.39 -14.92
N LYS A 538 0.87 -43.98 -15.72
CA LYS A 538 1.10 -43.39 -17.05
C LYS A 538 2.05 -42.18 -16.97
N PRO A 539 3.24 -42.22 -17.59
CA PRO A 539 4.18 -41.11 -17.55
C PRO A 539 3.65 -39.96 -18.43
N GLY A 540 3.24 -38.85 -17.79
CA GLY A 540 2.66 -37.70 -18.50
C GLY A 540 2.37 -36.53 -17.58
N LEU A 541 2.03 -35.38 -18.16
CA LEU A 541 1.50 -34.21 -17.43
C LEU A 541 -0.04 -34.24 -17.36
N SER A 542 -0.69 -35.04 -18.23
CA SER A 542 -2.13 -35.10 -18.46
C SER A 542 -2.98 -35.71 -17.33
N GLY A 543 -2.34 -36.20 -16.26
CA GLY A 543 -2.99 -36.61 -15.02
C GLY A 543 -2.53 -35.80 -13.80
N LEU A 544 -1.80 -34.69 -14.03
CA LEU A 544 -1.12 -33.90 -13.00
C LEU A 544 -1.56 -32.44 -12.96
N LEU A 545 -2.19 -31.95 -14.03
CA LEU A 545 -2.73 -30.59 -14.13
C LEU A 545 -4.26 -30.65 -14.17
N PRO A 546 -4.95 -29.61 -13.65
CA PRO A 546 -6.33 -29.32 -14.04
C PRO A 546 -6.44 -29.19 -15.57
N ASP A 547 -7.65 -29.36 -16.14
CA ASP A 547 -7.87 -29.14 -17.57
C ASP A 547 -7.32 -27.76 -17.98
N ASN A 548 -6.68 -27.70 -19.15
CA ASN A 548 -6.09 -26.49 -19.70
C ASN A 548 -7.10 -25.32 -19.72
N ARG A 549 -8.39 -25.63 -19.94
CA ARG A 549 -9.50 -24.66 -19.83
C ARG A 549 -9.58 -24.00 -18.44
N ILE A 550 -9.53 -24.81 -17.38
CA ILE A 550 -9.57 -24.33 -15.98
C ILE A 550 -8.33 -23.46 -15.69
N VAL A 551 -7.14 -23.91 -16.11
CA VAL A 551 -5.88 -23.18 -15.86
C VAL A 551 -5.88 -21.82 -16.55
N VAL A 552 -6.31 -21.75 -17.82
CA VAL A 552 -6.38 -20.50 -18.60
C VAL A 552 -7.43 -19.55 -18.01
N HIS A 553 -8.59 -20.05 -17.59
CA HIS A 553 -9.64 -19.26 -16.92
C HIS A 553 -9.17 -18.68 -15.58
N GLU A 554 -8.56 -19.49 -14.72
CA GLU A 554 -8.03 -19.03 -13.43
C GLU A 554 -6.87 -18.03 -13.60
N LEU A 555 -5.99 -18.20 -14.60
CA LEU A 555 -4.92 -17.23 -14.90
C LEU A 555 -5.48 -15.88 -15.39
N ALA A 556 -6.56 -15.89 -16.17
CA ALA A 556 -7.22 -14.67 -16.65
C ALA A 556 -7.85 -13.86 -15.49
N ILE A 557 -8.44 -14.54 -14.49
CA ILE A 557 -9.00 -13.92 -13.28
C ILE A 557 -7.89 -13.52 -12.29
N ASN A 558 -6.94 -14.42 -12.06
CA ASN A 558 -5.87 -14.31 -11.07
C ASN A 558 -4.50 -14.55 -11.76
N ARG A 559 -3.84 -13.46 -12.14
CA ARG A 559 -2.53 -13.50 -12.82
C ARG A 559 -1.41 -14.21 -12.04
N GLU A 560 -1.58 -14.35 -10.73
CA GLU A 560 -0.67 -15.05 -9.82
C GLU A 560 -1.18 -16.46 -9.45
N TYR A 561 -2.13 -17.01 -10.20
CA TYR A 561 -2.69 -18.34 -9.94
C TYR A 561 -1.60 -19.41 -9.87
N ARG A 562 -1.67 -20.23 -8.83
CA ARG A 562 -0.82 -21.39 -8.57
C ARG A 562 -1.71 -22.52 -8.10
N ILE A 563 -1.40 -23.74 -8.52
CA ILE A 563 -2.08 -24.92 -7.99
C ILE A 563 -1.69 -25.06 -6.51
N PRO A 564 -2.68 -25.11 -5.57
CA PRO A 564 -2.41 -25.40 -4.17
C PRO A 564 -1.79 -26.79 -4.00
N ALA A 565 -0.79 -26.92 -3.13
CA ALA A 565 -0.18 -28.20 -2.82
C ALA A 565 -1.18 -29.24 -2.29
N THR A 566 -2.29 -28.81 -1.68
CA THR A 566 -3.39 -29.67 -1.23
C THR A 566 -4.16 -30.28 -2.41
N GLU A 567 -4.65 -29.47 -3.36
CA GLU A 567 -5.37 -29.96 -4.54
C GLU A 567 -4.48 -30.86 -5.41
N PHE A 568 -3.18 -30.51 -5.54
CA PHE A 568 -2.19 -31.35 -6.22
C PHE A 568 -1.98 -32.70 -5.53
N ARG A 569 -1.90 -32.70 -4.19
CA ARG A 569 -1.76 -33.92 -3.38
C ARG A 569 -3.00 -34.79 -3.45
N GLU A 570 -4.20 -34.24 -3.25
CA GLU A 570 -5.46 -34.99 -3.30
C GLU A 570 -5.61 -35.79 -4.61
N HIS A 571 -5.26 -35.17 -5.75
CA HIS A 571 -5.29 -35.84 -7.05
C HIS A 571 -4.26 -37.00 -7.17
N ARG A 572 -3.07 -36.85 -6.56
CA ARG A 572 -2.02 -37.88 -6.50
C ARG A 572 -2.38 -39.03 -5.54
N THR A 573 -2.90 -38.69 -4.36
CA THR A 573 -3.21 -39.63 -3.28
C THR A 573 -4.18 -40.73 -3.74
N LEU A 574 -5.16 -40.41 -4.58
CA LEU A 574 -6.08 -41.40 -5.17
C LEU A 574 -5.37 -42.51 -5.96
N GLN A 575 -4.23 -42.22 -6.59
CA GLN A 575 -3.43 -43.20 -7.35
C GLN A 575 -2.38 -43.90 -6.48
N GLN A 576 -1.89 -43.25 -5.43
CA GLN A 576 -0.80 -43.73 -4.57
C GLN A 576 -1.27 -44.60 -3.41
N VAL A 577 -2.42 -44.32 -2.81
CA VAL A 577 -3.00 -45.12 -1.70
C VAL A 577 -3.08 -46.62 -2.01
N PRO A 578 -3.59 -47.09 -3.18
CA PRO A 578 -3.62 -48.53 -3.47
C PRO A 578 -2.22 -49.14 -3.60
N LEU A 579 -1.22 -48.38 -4.08
CA LEU A 579 0.17 -48.84 -4.17
C LEU A 579 0.78 -49.02 -2.77
N PHE A 580 0.64 -48.03 -1.88
CA PHE A 580 1.16 -48.13 -0.51
C PHE A 580 0.41 -49.18 0.33
N ALA A 581 -0.90 -49.33 0.13
CA ALA A 581 -1.68 -50.40 0.75
C ALA A 581 -1.21 -51.80 0.26
N GLY A 582 -0.99 -51.95 -1.04
CA GLY A 582 -0.41 -53.18 -1.62
C GLY A 582 1.00 -53.47 -1.11
N MET A 583 1.83 -52.44 -0.93
CA MET A 583 3.19 -52.59 -0.40
C MET A 583 3.18 -53.00 1.08
N ARG A 584 2.32 -52.39 1.91
CA ARG A 584 2.10 -52.80 3.31
C ARG A 584 1.63 -54.25 3.38
N TYR A 585 0.61 -54.62 2.60
CA TYR A 585 0.07 -55.98 2.56
C TYR A 585 1.12 -57.03 2.17
N ASN A 586 1.91 -56.80 1.10
CA ASN A 586 2.95 -57.75 0.70
C ASN A 586 4.05 -57.88 1.77
N MET A 587 4.40 -56.79 2.47
CA MET A 587 5.39 -56.82 3.54
C MET A 587 4.87 -57.54 4.80
N GLU A 588 3.59 -57.38 5.14
CA GLU A 588 2.91 -58.15 6.21
C GLU A 588 2.84 -59.66 5.90
N GLN A 589 2.69 -60.03 4.63
CA GLN A 589 2.69 -61.43 4.17
C GLN A 589 4.10 -62.01 3.94
N ASN A 590 5.18 -61.28 4.28
CA ASN A 590 6.57 -61.62 3.95
C ASN A 590 6.84 -61.87 2.45
N ASN A 591 5.99 -61.37 1.55
CA ASN A 591 6.20 -61.43 0.11
C ASN A 591 7.18 -60.31 -0.33
N LEU A 592 8.47 -60.59 -0.19
CA LEU A 592 9.54 -59.65 -0.56
C LEU A 592 9.54 -59.33 -2.06
N ASP A 593 9.24 -60.30 -2.92
CA ASP A 593 9.20 -60.12 -4.37
C ASP A 593 8.08 -59.16 -4.77
N GLY A 594 6.84 -59.40 -4.31
CA GLY A 594 5.71 -58.48 -4.57
C GLY A 594 5.88 -57.10 -3.93
N SER A 595 6.60 -57.01 -2.81
CA SER A 595 6.98 -55.70 -2.22
C SER A 595 8.01 -54.96 -3.09
N PHE A 596 8.95 -55.69 -3.70
CA PHE A 596 9.97 -55.13 -4.58
C PHE A 596 9.41 -54.74 -5.96
N GLU A 597 8.46 -55.48 -6.52
CA GLU A 597 7.74 -55.10 -7.74
C GLU A 597 7.08 -53.72 -7.59
N ILE A 598 6.40 -53.47 -6.47
CA ILE A 598 5.79 -52.16 -6.17
C ILE A 598 6.88 -51.09 -5.97
N PHE A 599 7.98 -51.42 -5.30
CA PHE A 599 9.11 -50.51 -5.13
C PHE A 599 9.76 -50.10 -6.47
N ILE A 600 9.82 -51.02 -7.45
CA ILE A 600 10.32 -50.77 -8.81
C ILE A 600 9.40 -49.81 -9.58
N ILE A 601 8.07 -49.96 -9.45
CA ILE A 601 7.10 -48.99 -9.99
C ILE A 601 7.36 -47.60 -9.40
N MET A 602 7.57 -47.50 -8.09
CA MET A 602 7.91 -46.24 -7.41
C MET A 602 9.28 -45.69 -7.83
N MET A 603 10.29 -46.53 -8.05
CA MET A 603 11.60 -46.10 -8.54
C MET A 603 11.51 -45.47 -9.93
N ARG A 604 10.77 -46.10 -10.85
CA ARG A 604 10.51 -45.58 -12.20
C ARG A 604 9.78 -44.24 -12.13
N TYR A 605 8.76 -44.14 -11.27
CA TYR A 605 8.06 -42.89 -10.98
C TYR A 605 8.98 -41.78 -10.45
N PHE A 606 9.91 -42.08 -9.53
CA PHE A 606 10.88 -41.09 -9.04
C PHE A 606 11.84 -40.65 -10.16
N LYS A 607 12.30 -41.59 -11.00
CA LYS A 607 13.17 -41.31 -12.16
C LYS A 607 12.52 -40.30 -13.10
N ASP A 608 11.32 -40.64 -13.61
CA ASP A 608 10.60 -39.86 -14.61
C ASP A 608 10.26 -38.45 -14.11
N ASN A 609 9.87 -38.35 -12.82
CA ASN A 609 9.53 -37.08 -12.19
C ASN A 609 10.76 -36.21 -11.91
N LEU A 610 11.84 -36.76 -11.36
CA LEU A 610 13.06 -36.00 -11.05
C LEU A 610 13.80 -35.58 -12.33
N GLN A 611 13.85 -36.43 -13.36
CA GLN A 611 14.41 -36.05 -14.66
C GLN A 611 13.62 -34.91 -15.31
N ARG A 612 12.29 -34.87 -15.16
CA ARG A 612 11.42 -33.79 -15.68
C ARG A 612 11.72 -32.41 -15.07
N LEU A 613 12.25 -32.34 -13.84
CA LEU A 613 12.67 -31.07 -13.23
C LEU A 613 13.89 -30.44 -13.92
N VAL A 614 14.62 -31.21 -14.72
CA VAL A 614 15.91 -30.84 -15.31
C VAL A 614 15.83 -30.87 -16.85
N LYS A 615 16.59 -30.01 -17.52
CA LYS A 615 16.68 -30.04 -18.99
C LYS A 615 17.31 -31.36 -19.47
N PRO A 616 16.72 -32.05 -20.47
CA PRO A 616 17.33 -33.23 -21.08
C PRO A 616 18.77 -32.95 -21.55
N GLY A 617 19.67 -33.90 -21.32
CA GLY A 617 21.09 -33.79 -21.69
C GLY A 617 21.98 -32.98 -20.74
N ALA A 618 21.43 -32.31 -19.73
CA ALA A 618 22.24 -31.69 -18.68
C ALA A 618 22.88 -32.76 -17.77
N TYR A 619 24.05 -32.47 -17.17
CA TYR A 619 24.76 -33.38 -16.26
C TYR A 619 23.84 -34.01 -15.21
N MET A 620 23.06 -33.19 -14.49
CA MET A 620 22.12 -33.66 -13.46
C MET A 620 21.05 -34.60 -14.01
N HIS A 621 20.56 -34.42 -15.25
CA HIS A 621 19.57 -35.32 -15.87
C HIS A 621 20.14 -36.73 -16.06
N ASN A 622 21.41 -36.82 -16.45
CA ASN A 622 22.11 -38.09 -16.62
C ASN A 622 22.43 -38.73 -15.26
N THR A 623 22.93 -37.94 -14.30
CA THR A 623 23.17 -38.42 -12.91
C THR A 623 21.90 -38.96 -12.25
N ILE A 624 20.73 -38.32 -12.44
CA ILE A 624 19.45 -38.86 -11.96
C ILE A 624 19.15 -40.20 -12.66
N GLY A 625 19.39 -40.29 -13.97
CA GLY A 625 19.14 -41.49 -14.77
C GLY A 625 20.01 -42.69 -14.37
N GLU A 626 21.25 -42.44 -13.96
CA GLU A 626 22.23 -43.42 -13.46
C GLU A 626 21.92 -43.87 -12.02
N ILE A 627 21.58 -42.93 -11.13
CA ILE A 627 21.22 -43.26 -9.73
C ILE A 627 19.89 -44.03 -9.66
N LEU A 628 18.96 -43.72 -10.56
CA LEU A 628 17.63 -44.35 -10.65
C LEU A 628 17.55 -45.28 -11.87
N ASP A 629 18.55 -46.15 -12.05
CA ASP A 629 18.52 -47.21 -13.05
C ASP A 629 17.71 -48.43 -12.55
N VAL A 630 16.52 -48.57 -13.11
CA VAL A 630 15.55 -49.62 -12.80
C VAL A 630 16.06 -51.01 -13.21
N GLU A 631 16.73 -51.13 -14.37
CA GLU A 631 17.25 -52.40 -14.87
C GLU A 631 18.45 -52.88 -14.05
N VAL A 632 19.26 -51.96 -13.53
CA VAL A 632 20.34 -52.27 -12.58
C VAL A 632 19.76 -52.68 -11.23
N ALA A 633 18.72 -52.00 -10.73
CA ALA A 633 18.06 -52.35 -9.48
C ALA A 633 17.41 -53.75 -9.51
N GLU A 634 16.66 -54.07 -10.57
CA GLU A 634 16.07 -55.40 -10.78
C GLU A 634 17.13 -56.51 -10.80
N ARG A 635 18.23 -56.33 -11.55
CA ARG A 635 19.36 -57.28 -11.57
C ARG A 635 20.03 -57.40 -10.20
N GLN A 636 20.25 -56.30 -9.49
CA GLN A 636 20.85 -56.33 -8.15
C GLN A 636 19.97 -57.07 -7.14
N PHE A 637 18.64 -56.97 -7.25
CA PHE A 637 17.69 -57.68 -6.39
C PHE A 637 17.66 -59.18 -6.68
N GLN A 638 17.61 -59.59 -7.96
CA GLN A 638 17.73 -60.99 -8.36
C GLN A 638 19.03 -61.65 -7.86
N MET A 639 20.12 -60.87 -7.77
CA MET A 639 21.40 -61.31 -7.20
C MET A 639 21.50 -61.17 -5.66
N GLY A 640 20.42 -60.78 -4.96
CA GLY A 640 20.40 -60.61 -3.50
C GLY A 640 21.29 -59.47 -2.96
N SER A 641 21.70 -58.54 -3.82
CA SER A 641 22.70 -57.50 -3.55
C SER A 641 22.13 -56.09 -3.40
N PHE A 642 20.84 -55.89 -3.72
CA PHE A 642 20.18 -54.59 -3.64
C PHE A 642 20.06 -54.09 -2.19
N SER A 643 20.20 -52.78 -1.98
CA SER A 643 20.18 -52.17 -0.65
C SER A 643 19.34 -50.89 -0.62
N TYR A 644 18.18 -50.98 0.04
CA TYR A 644 17.28 -49.84 0.25
C TYR A 644 17.95 -48.65 0.96
N GLU A 645 18.83 -48.90 1.93
CA GLU A 645 19.56 -47.83 2.63
C GLU A 645 20.51 -47.07 1.69
N LYS A 646 21.17 -47.75 0.74
CA LYS A 646 22.00 -47.08 -0.29
C LYS A 646 21.16 -46.24 -1.25
N PHE A 647 19.95 -46.71 -1.58
CA PHE A 647 18.99 -45.95 -2.38
C PHE A 647 18.55 -44.67 -1.66
N PHE A 648 18.11 -44.76 -0.40
CA PHE A 648 17.66 -43.58 0.36
C PHE A 648 18.81 -42.61 0.66
N ALA A 649 20.02 -43.09 0.94
CA ALA A 649 21.21 -42.24 1.07
C ALA A 649 21.55 -41.49 -0.24
N SER A 650 21.41 -42.17 -1.39
CA SER A 650 21.57 -41.54 -2.71
C SER A 650 20.53 -40.44 -2.94
N MET A 651 19.25 -40.71 -2.67
CA MET A 651 18.16 -39.73 -2.76
C MET A 651 18.36 -38.55 -1.82
N ALA A 652 18.77 -38.79 -0.57
CA ALA A 652 19.08 -37.76 0.42
C ALA A 652 20.21 -36.81 -0.03
N SER A 653 21.19 -37.32 -0.81
CA SER A 653 22.26 -36.52 -1.40
C SER A 653 21.86 -35.75 -2.68
N LEU A 654 20.72 -36.10 -3.28
CA LEU A 654 20.26 -35.64 -4.59
C LEU A 654 19.16 -34.57 -4.47
N LEU A 655 18.13 -34.83 -3.64
CA LEU A 655 16.98 -33.94 -3.48
C LEU A 655 17.37 -32.49 -3.07
N PRO A 656 18.30 -32.25 -2.13
CA PRO A 656 18.72 -30.89 -1.77
C PRO A 656 19.43 -30.11 -2.88
N LYS A 657 19.86 -30.78 -3.96
CA LYS A 657 20.49 -30.13 -5.14
C LYS A 657 19.47 -29.77 -6.22
N LEU A 658 18.23 -30.25 -6.08
CA LEU A 658 17.15 -30.10 -7.05
C LEU A 658 15.97 -29.26 -6.50
N CYS A 659 15.89 -29.05 -5.19
CA CYS A 659 14.83 -28.25 -4.58
C CYS A 659 15.08 -26.74 -4.74
N ALA A 660 13.99 -25.95 -4.71
CA ALA A 660 14.08 -24.51 -4.69
C ALA A 660 14.51 -24.00 -3.29
N PRO A 661 15.28 -22.90 -3.18
CA PRO A 661 15.88 -22.46 -1.91
C PRO A 661 14.89 -22.20 -0.75
N PHE A 662 13.61 -21.93 -1.07
CA PHE A 662 12.59 -21.72 -0.04
C PHE A 662 12.12 -23.02 0.65
N ARG A 663 12.45 -24.19 0.10
CA ARG A 663 12.17 -25.52 0.70
C ARG A 663 13.37 -26.17 1.37
N ASP A 664 14.51 -25.47 1.49
CA ASP A 664 15.73 -26.05 2.09
C ASP A 664 15.50 -26.61 3.50
N GLU A 665 14.61 -26.02 4.30
CA GLU A 665 14.25 -26.54 5.62
C GLU A 665 13.38 -27.81 5.55
N GLU A 666 12.43 -27.88 4.61
CA GLU A 666 11.63 -29.10 4.37
C GLU A 666 12.49 -30.25 3.82
N ALA A 667 13.47 -29.93 2.96
CA ALA A 667 14.44 -30.88 2.44
C ALA A 667 15.34 -31.43 3.57
N LYS A 668 15.79 -30.58 4.49
CA LYS A 668 16.55 -30.99 5.69
C LYS A 668 15.74 -31.89 6.62
N ASP A 669 14.46 -31.59 6.85
CA ASP A 669 13.58 -32.44 7.66
C ASP A 669 13.39 -33.82 7.02
N LEU A 670 13.10 -33.87 5.72
CA LEU A 670 12.99 -35.12 4.97
C LEU A 670 14.26 -35.97 5.09
N VAL A 671 15.42 -35.36 4.81
CA VAL A 671 16.72 -36.06 4.83
C VAL A 671 17.07 -36.56 6.23
N ASN A 672 17.04 -35.69 7.24
CA ASN A 672 17.56 -36.04 8.57
C ASN A 672 16.60 -36.92 9.38
N ASN A 673 15.29 -36.74 9.20
CA ASN A 673 14.27 -37.44 9.99
C ASN A 673 13.59 -38.54 9.17
N LYS A 674 12.91 -38.18 8.07
CA LYS A 674 11.92 -39.07 7.41
C LYS A 674 12.51 -40.18 6.54
N LEU A 675 13.70 -40.01 5.96
CA LEU A 675 14.34 -41.04 5.12
C LEU A 675 15.17 -42.05 5.91
N HIS A 676 15.55 -41.72 7.16
CA HIS A 676 16.33 -42.58 8.04
C HIS A 676 15.50 -43.30 9.12
N GLN A 677 14.26 -42.87 9.36
CA GLN A 677 13.37 -43.39 10.39
C GLN A 677 12.08 -43.96 9.76
N GLY A 678 11.40 -44.88 10.44
CA GLY A 678 10.18 -45.53 9.95
C GLY A 678 10.43 -46.77 9.07
N THR A 679 9.33 -47.43 8.69
CA THR A 679 9.33 -48.62 7.83
C THR A 679 9.70 -48.28 6.39
N LEU A 680 10.00 -49.29 5.56
CA LEU A 680 10.25 -49.10 4.13
C LEU A 680 9.11 -48.32 3.45
N VAL A 681 7.85 -48.66 3.76
CA VAL A 681 6.70 -47.98 3.15
C VAL A 681 6.63 -46.53 3.60
N ASP A 682 6.82 -46.23 4.89
CA ASP A 682 6.76 -44.85 5.41
C ASP A 682 7.83 -43.96 4.74
N ARG A 683 9.02 -44.50 4.48
CA ARG A 683 10.11 -43.80 3.78
C ARG A 683 9.80 -43.57 2.30
N VAL A 684 9.19 -44.56 1.61
CA VAL A 684 8.73 -44.41 0.21
C VAL A 684 7.57 -43.41 0.12
N GLU A 685 6.63 -43.43 1.07
CA GLU A 685 5.49 -42.52 1.18
C GLU A 685 5.99 -41.08 1.40
N ALA A 686 6.89 -40.86 2.37
CA ALA A 686 7.52 -39.56 2.62
C ALA A 686 8.35 -39.03 1.42
N LEU A 687 9.10 -39.90 0.74
CA LEU A 687 9.83 -39.55 -0.48
C LEU A 687 8.86 -39.14 -1.61
N THR A 688 7.75 -39.86 -1.75
CA THR A 688 6.72 -39.58 -2.75
C THR A 688 6.05 -38.23 -2.52
N GLU A 689 5.64 -37.95 -1.28
CA GLU A 689 5.06 -36.65 -0.92
C GLU A 689 6.00 -35.48 -1.26
N PHE A 690 7.30 -35.64 -1.02
CA PHE A 690 8.26 -34.57 -1.27
C PHE A 690 8.56 -34.37 -2.76
N VAL A 691 8.71 -35.47 -3.52
CA VAL A 691 8.85 -35.40 -5.00
C VAL A 691 7.60 -34.74 -5.62
N ASP A 692 6.41 -35.00 -5.10
CA ASP A 692 5.18 -34.35 -5.55
C ASP A 692 5.14 -32.85 -5.25
N LEU A 693 5.63 -32.42 -4.07
CA LEU A 693 5.78 -31.00 -3.75
C LEU A 693 6.76 -30.30 -4.71
N MET A 694 7.89 -30.93 -5.02
CA MET A 694 8.85 -30.40 -6.00
C MET A 694 8.25 -30.28 -7.42
N LEU A 695 7.44 -31.26 -7.83
CA LEU A 695 6.73 -31.20 -9.12
C LEU A 695 5.68 -30.09 -9.14
N CYS A 696 4.96 -29.88 -8.03
CA CYS A 696 3.99 -28.79 -7.90
C CYS A 696 4.69 -27.42 -8.02
N ASP A 697 5.85 -27.24 -7.40
CA ASP A 697 6.65 -26.02 -7.55
C ASP A 697 7.11 -25.81 -9.00
N TYR A 698 7.58 -26.86 -9.66
CA TYR A 698 8.04 -26.82 -11.04
C TYR A 698 6.91 -26.50 -12.03
N VAL A 699 5.73 -27.08 -11.83
CA VAL A 699 4.50 -26.74 -12.57
C VAL A 699 4.13 -25.27 -12.36
N ASN A 700 4.13 -24.81 -11.11
CA ASN A 700 3.84 -23.40 -10.79
C ASN A 700 4.90 -22.43 -11.37
N TYR A 701 6.17 -22.86 -11.47
CA TYR A 701 7.23 -22.12 -12.16
C TYR A 701 6.98 -22.04 -13.68
N ILE A 702 6.65 -23.15 -14.34
CA ILE A 702 6.25 -23.16 -15.76
C ILE A 702 5.05 -22.24 -15.98
N PHE A 703 4.00 -22.34 -15.15
CA PHE A 703 2.84 -21.48 -15.26
C PHE A 703 3.20 -20.00 -15.09
N SER A 704 4.01 -19.62 -14.10
CA SER A 704 4.44 -18.23 -13.94
C SER A 704 5.29 -17.72 -15.13
N THR A 705 5.97 -18.62 -15.84
CA THR A 705 6.75 -18.31 -17.07
C THR A 705 5.83 -18.16 -18.29
N ALA A 706 4.80 -19.01 -18.42
CA ALA A 706 3.87 -19.03 -19.55
C ALA A 706 2.68 -18.07 -19.40
N ALA A 707 2.37 -17.63 -18.18
CA ALA A 707 1.19 -16.83 -17.84
C ALA A 707 0.95 -15.62 -18.76
N PRO A 708 1.95 -14.80 -19.16
CA PRO A 708 1.69 -13.65 -20.02
C PRO A 708 1.03 -14.02 -21.37
N GLN A 709 1.51 -15.08 -22.02
CA GLN A 709 1.00 -15.55 -23.31
C GLN A 709 -0.36 -16.27 -23.17
N LEU A 710 -0.54 -17.01 -22.06
CA LEU A 710 -1.80 -17.68 -21.75
C LEU A 710 -2.92 -16.68 -21.42
N ILE A 711 -2.61 -15.58 -20.74
CA ILE A 711 -3.58 -14.52 -20.41
C ILE A 711 -4.00 -13.75 -21.68
N GLU A 712 -3.08 -13.47 -22.60
CA GLU A 712 -3.38 -12.78 -23.86
C GLU A 712 -4.34 -13.61 -24.75
N SER A 713 -4.10 -14.93 -24.82
CA SER A 713 -4.92 -15.86 -25.62
C SER A 713 -6.16 -16.41 -24.88
N ALA A 714 -6.35 -16.08 -23.60
CA ALA A 714 -7.40 -16.68 -22.77
C ALA A 714 -8.85 -16.50 -23.30
N PRO A 715 -9.29 -15.29 -23.72
CA PRO A 715 -10.67 -15.11 -24.16
C PRO A 715 -11.00 -15.89 -25.43
N GLU A 716 -10.05 -15.98 -26.37
CA GLU A 716 -10.22 -16.72 -27.62
C GLU A 716 -10.21 -18.23 -27.39
N TYR A 717 -9.33 -18.72 -26.51
CA TYR A 717 -9.26 -20.13 -26.15
C TYR A 717 -10.54 -20.60 -25.45
N GLU A 718 -11.02 -19.84 -24.47
CA GLU A 718 -12.25 -20.15 -23.74
C GLU A 718 -13.47 -20.10 -24.68
N LYS A 719 -13.59 -19.04 -25.50
CA LYS A 719 -14.62 -18.94 -26.54
C LYS A 719 -14.63 -20.17 -27.47
N LYS A 720 -13.46 -20.60 -27.95
CA LYS A 720 -13.34 -21.78 -28.81
C LYS A 720 -13.75 -23.07 -28.10
N ARG A 721 -13.31 -23.28 -26.86
CA ARG A 721 -13.66 -24.48 -26.07
C ARG A 721 -15.14 -24.53 -25.72
N PHE A 722 -15.74 -23.42 -25.32
CA PHE A 722 -17.18 -23.33 -25.06
C PHE A 722 -18.01 -23.52 -26.33
N GLY A 723 -17.60 -22.92 -27.46
CA GLY A 723 -18.25 -23.13 -28.75
C GLY A 723 -18.30 -24.59 -29.17
N SER A 724 -17.18 -25.32 -29.10
CA SER A 724 -17.16 -26.76 -29.40
C SER A 724 -17.98 -27.60 -28.41
N ALA A 725 -18.04 -27.22 -27.12
CA ALA A 725 -18.90 -27.89 -26.14
C ALA A 725 -20.39 -27.71 -26.45
N LEU A 726 -20.79 -26.51 -26.93
CA LEU A 726 -22.14 -26.21 -27.39
C LEU A 726 -22.49 -26.98 -28.68
N GLU A 727 -21.58 -27.05 -29.66
CA GLU A 727 -21.72 -27.84 -30.88
C GLU A 727 -21.86 -29.35 -30.61
N ASN A 728 -21.12 -29.87 -29.62
CA ASN A 728 -21.19 -31.27 -29.17
C ASN A 728 -22.44 -31.59 -28.33
N GLY A 729 -23.23 -30.59 -27.93
CA GLY A 729 -24.37 -30.75 -27.02
C GLY A 729 -23.99 -31.03 -25.55
N GLU A 730 -22.77 -30.73 -25.13
CA GLU A 730 -22.32 -30.84 -23.73
C GLU A 730 -22.93 -29.76 -22.83
N HIS A 731 -23.34 -28.63 -23.41
CA HIS A 731 -23.95 -27.48 -22.74
C HIS A 731 -25.19 -27.02 -23.49
N GLY A 732 -26.22 -26.58 -22.75
CA GLY A 732 -27.33 -25.78 -23.29
C GLY A 732 -27.12 -24.28 -23.07
N LEU A 733 -28.15 -23.47 -23.32
CA LEU A 733 -28.24 -22.07 -22.87
C LEU A 733 -29.48 -21.82 -21.98
N GLU A 734 -30.22 -22.87 -21.63
CA GLU A 734 -31.53 -22.77 -20.96
C GLU A 734 -31.40 -22.20 -19.54
N THR A 735 -30.34 -22.53 -18.81
CA THR A 735 -30.14 -22.04 -17.44
C THR A 735 -29.62 -20.61 -17.43
N ALA A 736 -28.75 -20.25 -18.37
CA ALA A 736 -28.37 -18.85 -18.64
C ALA A 736 -29.60 -17.99 -19.01
N GLU A 737 -30.49 -18.47 -19.87
CA GLU A 737 -31.75 -17.78 -20.19
C GLU A 737 -32.65 -17.61 -18.96
N ALA A 738 -32.80 -18.65 -18.14
CA ALA A 738 -33.58 -18.58 -16.90
C ALA A 738 -33.00 -17.54 -15.92
N ALA A 739 -31.68 -17.54 -15.72
CA ALA A 739 -30.98 -16.58 -14.87
C ALA A 739 -31.10 -15.14 -15.41
N TRP A 740 -30.91 -14.95 -16.72
CA TRP A 740 -31.06 -13.64 -17.39
C TRP A 740 -32.48 -13.10 -17.27
N ARG A 741 -33.50 -13.94 -17.51
CA ARG A 741 -34.92 -13.59 -17.39
C ARG A 741 -35.28 -13.18 -15.95
N ALA A 742 -34.74 -13.86 -14.94
CA ALA A 742 -34.91 -13.49 -13.53
C ALA A 742 -34.24 -12.14 -13.19
N ALA A 743 -33.00 -11.93 -13.63
CA ALA A 743 -32.25 -10.68 -13.40
C ALA A 743 -32.93 -9.48 -14.10
N ARG A 744 -33.29 -9.63 -15.37
CA ARG A 744 -34.02 -8.62 -16.16
C ARG A 744 -35.36 -8.25 -15.51
N SER A 745 -36.11 -9.25 -15.03
CA SER A 745 -37.37 -9.01 -14.31
C SER A 745 -37.18 -8.19 -13.03
N LYS A 746 -36.13 -8.45 -12.25
CA LYS A 746 -35.80 -7.67 -11.04
C LYS A 746 -35.46 -6.22 -11.36
N VAL A 747 -34.59 -5.98 -12.34
CA VAL A 747 -34.19 -4.61 -12.74
C VAL A 747 -35.39 -3.83 -13.31
N LEU A 748 -36.21 -4.46 -14.16
CA LEU A 748 -37.42 -3.83 -14.68
C LEU A 748 -38.44 -3.52 -13.57
N ALA A 749 -38.61 -4.39 -12.58
CA ALA A 749 -39.44 -4.12 -11.41
C ALA A 749 -38.89 -2.99 -10.53
N GLU A 750 -37.57 -2.84 -10.42
CA GLU A 750 -36.95 -1.72 -9.71
C GLU A 750 -37.11 -0.39 -10.47
N VAL A 751 -36.98 -0.40 -11.80
CA VAL A 751 -37.24 0.78 -12.65
C VAL A 751 -38.70 1.20 -12.58
N ARG A 752 -39.66 0.28 -12.67
CA ARG A 752 -41.10 0.56 -12.48
C ARG A 752 -41.42 1.15 -11.11
N LYS A 753 -40.67 0.79 -10.06
CA LYS A 753 -40.81 1.41 -8.72
C LYS A 753 -40.23 2.82 -8.61
N ARG A 754 -39.26 3.17 -9.48
CA ARG A 754 -38.67 4.52 -9.56
C ARG A 754 -39.45 5.47 -10.47
N ASP A 755 -40.20 4.94 -11.42
CA ASP A 755 -41.01 5.69 -12.40
C ASP A 755 -42.46 5.16 -12.38
N PRO A 756 -43.24 5.47 -11.32
CA PRO A 756 -44.64 5.05 -11.22
C PRO A 756 -45.56 5.81 -12.19
N GLU A 757 -45.12 6.95 -12.71
CA GLU A 757 -45.86 7.77 -13.69
C GLU A 757 -45.65 7.30 -15.14
N GLY A 758 -44.72 6.35 -15.37
CA GLY A 758 -44.50 5.72 -16.66
C GLY A 758 -43.86 6.64 -17.71
N ILE A 759 -43.12 7.67 -17.29
CA ILE A 759 -42.56 8.70 -18.15
C ILE A 759 -41.44 8.14 -19.05
N ASN A 760 -40.82 7.02 -18.67
CA ASN A 760 -39.86 6.24 -19.45
C ASN A 760 -38.69 7.08 -19.99
N HIS A 761 -38.07 7.88 -19.12
CA HIS A 761 -36.92 8.71 -19.51
C HIS A 761 -35.76 7.88 -20.12
N PRO A 762 -35.13 8.35 -21.21
CA PRO A 762 -34.06 7.59 -21.87
C PRO A 762 -32.82 7.36 -20.98
N LYS A 763 -32.63 8.18 -19.94
CA LYS A 763 -31.57 8.01 -18.92
C LYS A 763 -31.91 6.97 -17.83
N SER A 764 -33.19 6.67 -17.60
CA SER A 764 -33.61 5.64 -16.63
C SER A 764 -33.78 4.26 -17.26
N ARG A 765 -33.86 4.17 -18.60
CA ARG A 765 -33.90 2.88 -19.32
C ARG A 765 -32.73 1.98 -18.89
N PRO A 766 -33.00 0.75 -18.40
CA PRO A 766 -31.95 -0.18 -18.05
C PRO A 766 -31.26 -0.72 -19.30
N THR A 767 -29.94 -0.90 -19.21
CA THR A 767 -29.07 -1.46 -20.26
C THR A 767 -28.76 -2.93 -19.96
N ASP A 768 -28.34 -3.69 -20.96
CA ASP A 768 -28.01 -5.11 -20.78
C ASP A 768 -26.84 -5.33 -19.81
N ASP A 769 -25.90 -4.37 -19.73
CA ASP A 769 -24.88 -4.33 -18.68
C ASP A 769 -25.45 -4.34 -17.25
N LYS A 770 -26.60 -3.69 -17.02
CA LYS A 770 -27.27 -3.68 -15.70
C LYS A 770 -27.98 -5.01 -15.44
N PHE A 771 -28.55 -5.65 -16.47
CA PHE A 771 -29.13 -6.99 -16.33
C PHE A 771 -28.06 -8.03 -16.02
N TYR A 772 -26.92 -7.99 -16.73
CA TYR A 772 -25.76 -8.84 -16.48
C TYR A 772 -25.16 -8.61 -15.09
N ALA A 773 -24.98 -7.34 -14.66
CA ALA A 773 -24.49 -7.05 -13.31
C ALA A 773 -25.42 -7.58 -12.22
N GLN A 774 -26.75 -7.42 -12.39
CA GLN A 774 -27.76 -8.00 -11.49
C GLN A 774 -27.68 -9.53 -11.47
N MET A 775 -27.51 -10.18 -12.63
CA MET A 775 -27.37 -11.62 -12.74
C MET A 775 -26.14 -12.13 -12.00
N LEU A 776 -24.97 -11.48 -12.15
CA LEU A 776 -23.76 -11.83 -11.38
C LEU A 776 -23.99 -11.68 -9.87
N VAL A 777 -24.56 -10.57 -9.40
CA VAL A 777 -24.84 -10.39 -7.97
C VAL A 777 -25.80 -11.46 -7.46
N ASP A 778 -26.85 -11.78 -8.21
CA ASP A 778 -27.76 -12.86 -7.86
C ASP A 778 -27.05 -14.22 -7.81
N ALA A 779 -26.23 -14.56 -8.81
CA ALA A 779 -25.51 -15.82 -8.88
C ALA A 779 -24.50 -16.00 -7.73
N PHE A 780 -23.75 -14.96 -7.39
CA PHE A 780 -22.69 -14.99 -6.38
C PHE A 780 -23.16 -14.73 -4.93
N THR A 781 -24.43 -14.37 -4.69
CA THR A 781 -24.95 -14.05 -3.34
C THR A 781 -26.22 -14.81 -2.96
N GLN A 782 -26.41 -16.03 -3.49
CA GLN A 782 -27.58 -16.85 -3.13
C GLN A 782 -27.64 -17.22 -1.63
N PRO A 783 -28.84 -17.50 -1.08
CA PRO A 783 -29.01 -17.98 0.29
C PRO A 783 -28.32 -19.32 0.58
N ALA A 784 -28.20 -20.16 -0.44
CA ALA A 784 -27.47 -21.41 -0.41
C ALA A 784 -26.57 -21.51 -1.66
N PRO A 785 -25.55 -22.38 -1.67
CA PRO A 785 -24.84 -22.73 -2.90
C PRO A 785 -25.81 -23.15 -4.01
N ILE A 786 -25.65 -22.58 -5.19
CA ILE A 786 -26.44 -22.95 -6.37
C ILE A 786 -26.07 -24.39 -6.73
N PRO A 787 -27.03 -25.33 -6.92
CA PRO A 787 -26.72 -26.66 -7.45
C PRO A 787 -26.04 -26.53 -8.82
N LYS A 788 -25.00 -27.35 -9.10
CA LYS A 788 -24.18 -27.20 -10.31
C LYS A 788 -25.01 -27.10 -11.60
N ASP A 789 -26.09 -27.86 -11.69
CA ASP A 789 -27.02 -27.92 -12.84
C ASP A 789 -27.90 -26.67 -13.01
N LYS A 790 -27.82 -25.69 -12.11
CA LYS A 790 -28.52 -24.40 -12.16
C LYS A 790 -27.57 -23.20 -12.28
N VAL A 791 -26.28 -23.44 -12.42
CA VAL A 791 -25.30 -22.40 -12.73
C VAL A 791 -25.38 -22.11 -14.23
N PRO A 792 -25.49 -20.83 -14.66
CA PRO A 792 -25.44 -20.47 -16.08
C PRO A 792 -24.24 -21.10 -16.77
N GLU A 793 -24.43 -21.66 -17.96
CA GLU A 793 -23.49 -22.60 -18.57
C GLU A 793 -22.10 -21.96 -18.82
N MET A 794 -22.09 -20.66 -19.17
CA MET A 794 -20.89 -19.83 -19.33
C MET A 794 -20.08 -19.64 -18.02
N LEU A 795 -20.71 -19.77 -16.85
CA LEU A 795 -20.11 -19.54 -15.53
C LEU A 795 -19.80 -20.85 -14.77
N LEU A 796 -19.92 -22.01 -15.41
CA LEU A 796 -19.73 -23.32 -14.76
C LEU A 796 -18.34 -23.51 -14.13
N LEU A 797 -17.30 -22.88 -14.68
CA LEU A 797 -15.94 -22.92 -14.12
C LEU A 797 -15.85 -22.23 -12.75
N ASP A 798 -16.66 -21.19 -12.53
CA ASP A 798 -16.68 -20.41 -11.28
C ASP A 798 -17.55 -21.01 -10.17
N TYR A 799 -18.10 -22.22 -10.34
CA TYR A 799 -18.95 -22.90 -9.34
C TYR A 799 -18.36 -22.92 -7.92
N LYS A 800 -17.06 -23.26 -7.77
CA LYS A 800 -16.34 -23.23 -6.48
C LYS A 800 -16.36 -21.82 -5.87
N ARG A 801 -16.14 -20.80 -6.71
CA ARG A 801 -16.08 -19.38 -6.34
C ARG A 801 -17.44 -18.84 -5.94
N MET A 802 -18.49 -19.16 -6.71
CA MET A 802 -19.89 -18.85 -6.42
C MET A 802 -20.33 -19.44 -5.08
N THR A 803 -19.96 -20.70 -4.81
CA THR A 803 -20.23 -21.40 -3.54
C THR A 803 -19.54 -20.71 -2.35
N ARG A 804 -18.26 -20.37 -2.48
CA ARG A 804 -17.52 -19.67 -1.42
C ARG A 804 -18.08 -18.26 -1.17
N LEU A 805 -18.38 -17.50 -2.22
CA LEU A 805 -18.88 -16.13 -2.13
C LEU A 805 -20.33 -16.06 -1.63
N SER A 806 -21.18 -17.05 -1.96
CA SER A 806 -22.54 -17.12 -1.41
C SER A 806 -22.50 -17.38 0.10
N LEU A 807 -21.71 -18.36 0.55
CA LEU A 807 -21.48 -18.63 1.98
C LEU A 807 -20.87 -17.42 2.71
N ALA A 808 -19.88 -16.74 2.11
CA ALA A 808 -19.32 -15.51 2.67
C ALA A 808 -20.39 -14.41 2.80
N SER A 809 -21.27 -14.24 1.79
CA SER A 809 -22.38 -13.27 1.86
C SER A 809 -23.36 -13.59 3.00
N GLN A 810 -23.68 -14.86 3.24
CA GLN A 810 -24.54 -15.27 4.36
C GLN A 810 -23.86 -15.07 5.71
N ARG A 811 -22.58 -15.39 5.85
CA ARG A 811 -21.81 -15.15 7.08
C ARG A 811 -21.67 -13.66 7.41
N ILE A 812 -21.45 -12.80 6.41
CA ILE A 812 -21.46 -11.34 6.54
C ILE A 812 -22.82 -10.83 7.02
N VAL A 813 -23.91 -11.27 6.37
CA VAL A 813 -25.29 -10.86 6.72
C VAL A 813 -25.67 -11.34 8.12
N THR A 814 -25.31 -12.56 8.49
CA THR A 814 -25.58 -13.15 9.81
C THR A 814 -24.80 -12.43 10.92
N THR A 815 -23.51 -12.19 10.71
CA THR A 815 -22.68 -11.45 11.67
C THR A 815 -23.13 -9.99 11.78
N GLY A 816 -23.46 -9.35 10.66
CA GLY A 816 -24.03 -8.00 10.62
C GLY A 816 -25.37 -7.92 11.37
N ALA A 817 -26.25 -8.90 11.22
CA ALA A 817 -27.53 -8.95 11.95
C ALA A 817 -27.33 -9.10 13.46
N ILE A 818 -26.40 -9.96 13.89
CA ILE A 818 -26.03 -10.15 15.30
C ILE A 818 -25.45 -8.85 15.88
N LEU A 819 -24.48 -8.23 15.20
CA LEU A 819 -23.84 -6.99 15.65
C LEU A 819 -24.81 -5.82 15.68
N LEU A 820 -25.64 -5.64 14.65
CA LEU A 820 -26.65 -4.58 14.59
C LEU A 820 -27.64 -4.69 15.75
N GLN A 821 -28.17 -5.89 16.00
CA GLN A 821 -29.11 -6.13 17.10
C GLN A 821 -28.44 -5.98 18.48
N CYS A 822 -27.18 -6.43 18.62
CA CYS A 822 -26.39 -6.25 19.83
C CYS A 822 -26.11 -4.76 20.14
N LYS A 823 -25.69 -3.96 19.14
CA LYS A 823 -25.49 -2.51 19.28
C LYS A 823 -26.78 -1.79 19.69
N ASN A 824 -27.91 -2.14 19.06
CA ASN A 824 -29.23 -1.60 19.40
C ASN A 824 -29.62 -1.92 20.86
N LEU A 825 -29.47 -3.18 21.27
CA LEU A 825 -29.75 -3.63 22.65
C LEU A 825 -28.88 -2.90 23.69
N LEU A 826 -27.62 -2.62 23.34
CA LEU A 826 -26.65 -1.92 24.19
C LEU A 826 -26.66 -0.39 24.04
N LYS A 827 -27.63 0.17 23.28
CA LYS A 827 -27.77 1.61 22.97
C LYS A 827 -26.46 2.26 22.48
N ARG A 828 -25.73 1.56 21.60
CA ARG A 828 -24.47 2.05 21.00
C ARG A 828 -24.71 2.59 19.60
N ASP A 829 -23.82 3.45 19.11
CA ASP A 829 -23.85 3.89 17.72
C ASP A 829 -23.70 2.69 16.78
N VAL A 830 -24.70 2.54 15.91
CA VAL A 830 -24.76 1.49 14.88
C VAL A 830 -23.62 1.64 13.86
N ARG A 831 -23.21 2.88 13.55
CA ARG A 831 -22.18 3.20 12.56
C ARG A 831 -20.75 2.95 13.06
N ALA A 832 -20.53 2.93 14.38
CA ALA A 832 -19.24 2.63 14.98
C ALA A 832 -18.81 1.17 14.67
N PRO A 833 -17.67 0.93 14.00
CA PRO A 833 -17.31 -0.40 13.51
C PRO A 833 -16.75 -1.31 14.61
N TRP A 834 -17.35 -2.49 14.81
CA TRP A 834 -16.94 -3.51 15.78
C TRP A 834 -16.11 -4.61 15.10
N LYS A 835 -14.98 -4.21 14.49
CA LYS A 835 -14.17 -5.10 13.63
C LYS A 835 -13.67 -6.35 14.36
N THR A 836 -13.16 -6.21 15.58
CA THR A 836 -12.62 -7.31 16.38
C THR A 836 -13.65 -8.39 16.69
N GLU A 837 -14.88 -7.97 17.00
CA GLU A 837 -16.01 -8.83 17.31
C GLU A 837 -16.55 -9.47 16.03
N ALA A 838 -16.63 -8.73 14.93
CA ALA A 838 -16.98 -9.26 13.62
C ALA A 838 -16.02 -10.39 13.20
N THR A 839 -14.71 -10.19 13.30
CA THR A 839 -13.73 -11.24 12.96
C THR A 839 -13.90 -12.49 13.83
N ARG A 840 -14.06 -12.34 15.15
CA ARG A 840 -14.27 -13.49 16.05
C ARG A 840 -15.56 -14.25 15.73
N ILE A 841 -16.68 -13.54 15.50
CA ILE A 841 -17.96 -14.17 15.13
C ILE A 841 -17.82 -14.88 13.77
N MET A 842 -17.15 -14.27 12.80
CA MET A 842 -16.88 -14.87 11.49
C MET A 842 -16.13 -16.20 11.65
N THR A 843 -15.05 -16.24 12.45
CA THR A 843 -14.29 -17.49 12.69
C THR A 843 -15.14 -18.59 13.36
N VAL A 844 -16.08 -18.22 14.23
CA VAL A 844 -17.02 -19.19 14.84
C VAL A 844 -18.04 -19.72 13.82
N LEU A 845 -18.51 -18.87 12.89
CA LEU A 845 -19.38 -19.27 11.78
C LEU A 845 -18.65 -20.00 10.64
N GLU A 846 -17.31 -19.94 10.62
CA GLU A 846 -16.43 -20.67 9.71
C GLU A 846 -16.09 -22.07 10.22
N SER A 847 -16.05 -22.26 11.54
CA SER A 847 -15.66 -23.52 12.20
C SER A 847 -16.72 -24.65 12.17
N ASP A 848 -17.84 -24.42 11.47
CA ASP A 848 -18.98 -25.31 11.20
C ASP A 848 -19.28 -26.37 12.29
N HIS A 849 -19.59 -25.91 13.50
CA HIS A 849 -19.89 -26.79 14.63
C HIS A 849 -21.20 -27.59 14.41
N GLU A 850 -21.15 -28.92 14.57
CA GLU A 850 -22.30 -29.84 14.42
C GLU A 850 -23.55 -29.43 15.23
N LYS A 851 -23.34 -28.78 16.39
CA LYS A 851 -24.41 -28.34 17.29
C LYS A 851 -24.51 -26.83 17.30
N ILE A 852 -25.68 -26.31 16.93
CA ILE A 852 -25.99 -24.88 16.91
C ILE A 852 -25.73 -24.21 18.27
N GLU A 853 -25.96 -24.91 19.38
CA GLU A 853 -25.66 -24.42 20.74
C GLU A 853 -24.18 -24.08 20.95
N SER A 854 -23.27 -24.85 20.33
CA SER A 854 -21.83 -24.59 20.36
C SER A 854 -21.49 -23.31 19.59
N THR A 855 -22.06 -23.14 18.39
CA THR A 855 -21.95 -21.90 17.60
C THR A 855 -22.48 -20.70 18.39
N VAL A 856 -23.66 -20.81 19.02
CA VAL A 856 -24.21 -19.73 19.86
C VAL A 856 -23.29 -19.43 21.05
N GLN A 857 -22.73 -20.44 21.71
CA GLN A 857 -21.79 -20.24 22.81
C GLN A 857 -20.50 -19.54 22.35
N GLY A 858 -19.94 -19.93 21.19
CA GLY A 858 -18.77 -19.29 20.59
C GLY A 858 -19.03 -17.84 20.21
N VAL A 859 -20.19 -17.53 19.62
CA VAL A 859 -20.61 -16.16 19.30
C VAL A 859 -20.81 -15.31 20.56
N MET A 860 -21.42 -15.89 21.61
CA MET A 860 -21.55 -15.20 22.91
C MET A 860 -20.17 -14.93 23.54
N ALA A 861 -19.24 -15.89 23.51
CA ALA A 861 -17.87 -15.69 23.99
C ALA A 861 -17.12 -14.63 23.17
N ALA A 862 -17.31 -14.58 21.84
CA ALA A 862 -16.76 -13.56 20.97
C ALA A 862 -17.23 -12.14 21.33
N LEU A 863 -18.52 -11.99 21.64
CA LEU A 863 -19.14 -10.72 22.07
C LEU A 863 -18.73 -10.31 23.49
N GLU A 864 -18.68 -11.27 24.44
CA GLU A 864 -18.29 -11.01 25.83
C GLU A 864 -16.79 -10.69 25.97
N GLY A 865 -15.93 -11.32 25.17
CA GLY A 865 -14.49 -11.07 25.16
C GLY A 865 -14.09 -9.67 24.67
N GLY A 866 -15.04 -8.79 24.37
CA GLY A 866 -14.81 -7.36 24.14
C GLY A 866 -15.46 -6.44 25.17
N ARG A 867 -16.56 -6.87 25.84
CA ARG A 867 -17.37 -6.04 26.74
C ARG A 867 -18.06 -6.90 27.81
N SER A 868 -17.99 -6.49 29.07
CA SER A 868 -18.85 -7.02 30.12
C SER A 868 -20.29 -6.54 29.93
N MET A 869 -21.27 -7.43 30.21
CA MET A 869 -22.70 -7.16 30.05
C MET A 869 -23.48 -7.71 31.26
N PRO A 870 -24.56 -7.05 31.72
CA PRO A 870 -25.42 -7.56 32.78
C PRO A 870 -26.07 -8.90 32.42
N ALA A 871 -26.33 -9.75 33.42
CA ALA A 871 -26.87 -11.09 33.23
C ALA A 871 -28.20 -11.11 32.43
N ALA A 872 -29.12 -10.18 32.71
CA ALA A 872 -30.37 -10.05 31.96
C ALA A 872 -30.14 -9.74 30.47
N THR A 873 -29.18 -8.86 30.16
CA THR A 873 -28.78 -8.52 28.80
C THR A 873 -28.14 -9.72 28.09
N LYS A 874 -27.30 -10.50 28.80
CA LYS A 874 -26.70 -11.74 28.26
C LYS A 874 -27.77 -12.77 27.88
N THR A 875 -28.78 -12.99 28.72
CA THR A 875 -29.87 -13.95 28.43
C THR A 875 -30.68 -13.53 27.19
N HIS A 876 -31.04 -12.25 27.09
CA HIS A 876 -31.75 -11.72 25.91
C HIS A 876 -30.87 -11.81 24.65
N LEU A 877 -29.60 -11.42 24.74
CA LEU A 877 -28.65 -11.50 23.63
C LEU A 877 -28.43 -12.95 23.18
N LYS A 878 -28.33 -13.92 24.10
CA LYS A 878 -28.23 -15.35 23.77
C LYS A 878 -29.46 -15.83 23.00
N ALA A 879 -30.67 -15.51 23.47
CA ALA A 879 -31.91 -15.87 22.77
C ALA A 879 -31.99 -15.26 21.36
N LEU A 880 -31.54 -14.02 21.22
CA LEU A 880 -31.47 -13.31 19.93
C LEU A 880 -30.45 -13.94 18.98
N VAL A 881 -29.24 -14.25 19.47
CA VAL A 881 -28.20 -14.95 18.69
C VAL A 881 -28.69 -16.33 18.25
N THR A 882 -29.31 -17.12 19.14
CA THR A 882 -29.94 -18.40 18.78
C THR A 882 -30.96 -18.23 17.66
N LYS A 883 -31.85 -17.23 17.74
CA LYS A 883 -32.87 -16.96 16.71
C LYS A 883 -32.23 -16.61 15.36
N VAL A 884 -31.22 -15.73 15.34
CA VAL A 884 -30.57 -15.28 14.10
C VAL A 884 -29.74 -16.39 13.46
N VAL A 885 -28.99 -17.17 14.26
CA VAL A 885 -28.21 -18.33 13.76
C VAL A 885 -29.15 -19.42 13.24
N ASN A 886 -30.24 -19.75 13.94
CA ASN A 886 -31.25 -20.69 13.45
C ASN A 886 -31.87 -20.23 12.12
N ALA A 887 -32.28 -18.96 12.02
CA ALA A 887 -32.89 -18.43 10.79
C ALA A 887 -31.91 -18.40 9.59
N SER A 888 -30.63 -18.16 9.86
CA SER A 888 -29.56 -18.24 8.85
C SER A 888 -29.32 -19.67 8.38
N GLN A 889 -29.16 -20.61 9.31
CA GLN A 889 -29.01 -22.04 9.01
C GLN A 889 -30.23 -22.61 8.26
N ASP A 890 -31.45 -22.22 8.64
CA ASP A 890 -32.67 -22.61 7.93
C ASP A 890 -32.72 -22.05 6.49
N SER A 891 -32.24 -20.82 6.28
CA SER A 891 -32.15 -20.19 4.95
C SER A 891 -31.16 -20.93 4.04
N ILE A 892 -29.99 -21.29 4.57
CA ILE A 892 -28.96 -22.07 3.88
C ILE A 892 -29.47 -23.49 3.57
N ARG A 893 -30.08 -24.18 4.54
CA ARG A 893 -30.58 -25.56 4.36
C ARG A 893 -31.75 -25.66 3.38
N LYS A 894 -32.64 -24.65 3.34
CA LYS A 894 -33.81 -24.64 2.46
C LYS A 894 -33.53 -24.01 1.09
N GLY A 895 -32.43 -23.27 0.94
CA GLY A 895 -32.12 -22.53 -0.30
C GLY A 895 -33.07 -21.37 -0.58
N VAL A 896 -33.76 -20.85 0.44
CA VAL A 896 -34.76 -19.78 0.32
C VAL A 896 -34.26 -18.53 1.04
N GLU A 897 -34.60 -17.34 0.54
CA GLU A 897 -34.27 -16.07 1.20
C GLU A 897 -34.69 -16.05 2.67
N PRO A 898 -33.91 -15.39 3.56
CA PRO A 898 -34.13 -15.47 4.99
C PRO A 898 -35.54 -14.99 5.39
N THR A 899 -36.18 -15.74 6.28
CA THR A 899 -37.52 -15.44 6.83
C THR A 899 -37.47 -14.30 7.86
N GLU A 900 -36.34 -14.16 8.55
CA GLU A 900 -36.08 -13.11 9.54
C GLU A 900 -35.84 -11.74 8.85
N PRO A 901 -36.52 -10.66 9.29
CA PRO A 901 -36.52 -9.38 8.57
C PRO A 901 -35.17 -8.65 8.57
N VAL A 902 -34.34 -8.77 9.61
CA VAL A 902 -33.04 -8.09 9.67
C VAL A 902 -32.05 -8.75 8.69
N LEU A 903 -31.99 -10.08 8.65
CA LEU A 903 -31.21 -10.85 7.67
C LEU A 903 -31.64 -10.51 6.24
N ARG A 904 -32.96 -10.50 5.94
CA ARG A 904 -33.46 -10.14 4.60
C ARG A 904 -33.09 -8.71 4.21
N LEU A 905 -33.26 -7.76 5.14
CA LEU A 905 -32.91 -6.36 4.91
C LEU A 905 -31.41 -6.19 4.65
N LEU A 906 -30.55 -6.83 5.44
CA LEU A 906 -29.10 -6.75 5.26
C LEU A 906 -28.62 -7.45 3.98
N LEU A 907 -29.21 -8.58 3.59
CA LEU A 907 -28.92 -9.23 2.31
C LEU A 907 -29.32 -8.35 1.12
N ALA A 908 -30.51 -7.75 1.15
CA ALA A 908 -30.97 -6.81 0.13
C ALA A 908 -30.07 -5.55 0.05
N ARG A 909 -29.63 -5.03 1.20
CA ARG A 909 -28.69 -3.89 1.28
C ARG A 909 -27.30 -4.25 0.72
N LEU A 910 -26.79 -5.44 1.03
CA LEU A 910 -25.51 -5.94 0.50
C LEU A 910 -25.58 -6.11 -1.02
N ARG A 911 -26.60 -6.80 -1.54
CA ARG A 911 -26.84 -6.95 -2.98
C ARG A 911 -27.00 -5.59 -3.68
N GLY A 912 -27.77 -4.68 -3.11
CA GLY A 912 -27.94 -3.31 -3.64
C GLY A 912 -26.62 -2.53 -3.69
N HIS A 913 -25.76 -2.67 -2.69
CA HIS A 913 -24.41 -2.09 -2.69
C HIS A 913 -23.54 -2.69 -3.80
N LEU A 914 -23.48 -4.02 -3.91
CA LEU A 914 -22.71 -4.72 -4.95
C LEU A 914 -23.19 -4.33 -6.36
N ASN A 915 -24.51 -4.34 -6.59
CA ASN A 915 -25.12 -3.90 -7.85
C ASN A 915 -24.73 -2.46 -8.21
N THR A 916 -24.85 -1.52 -7.28
CA THR A 916 -24.51 -0.11 -7.51
C THR A 916 -23.02 0.07 -7.87
N ARG A 917 -22.16 -0.81 -7.37
CA ARG A 917 -20.71 -0.80 -7.62
C ARG A 917 -20.34 -1.47 -8.96
N LEU A 918 -20.97 -2.59 -9.32
CA LEU A 918 -20.72 -3.32 -10.58
C LEU A 918 -21.37 -2.63 -11.79
N ALA A 919 -22.57 -2.07 -11.62
CA ALA A 919 -23.32 -1.39 -12.68
C ALA A 919 -22.89 0.07 -12.93
N ALA A 920 -21.86 0.58 -12.25
CA ALA A 920 -21.30 1.90 -12.49
C ALA A 920 -20.59 1.93 -13.85
N GLY A 921 -21.17 2.62 -14.84
CA GLY A 921 -20.72 2.57 -16.23
C GLY A 921 -19.48 3.42 -16.49
N SER A 922 -19.40 4.60 -15.88
CA SER A 922 -18.26 5.50 -16.06
C SER A 922 -17.15 5.25 -15.04
N ALA A 923 -15.88 5.43 -15.45
CA ALA A 923 -14.74 5.45 -14.52
C ALA A 923 -14.93 6.48 -13.38
N LYS A 924 -15.53 7.64 -13.67
CA LYS A 924 -15.87 8.66 -12.67
C LYS A 924 -16.91 8.17 -11.66
N GLU A 925 -17.89 7.40 -12.11
CA GLU A 925 -18.89 6.78 -11.22
C GLU A 925 -18.26 5.67 -10.37
N LYS A 926 -17.39 4.82 -10.96
CA LYS A 926 -16.65 3.78 -10.24
C LYS A 926 -15.76 4.37 -9.14
N VAL A 927 -15.08 5.49 -9.39
CA VAL A 927 -14.29 6.22 -8.38
C VAL A 927 -15.20 6.83 -7.31
N ASN A 928 -16.20 7.62 -7.67
CA ASN A 928 -17.12 8.26 -6.71
C ASN A 928 -17.84 7.22 -5.81
N ALA A 929 -18.24 6.08 -6.39
CA ALA A 929 -18.86 4.99 -5.66
C ALA A 929 -17.85 4.22 -4.77
N ALA A 930 -16.54 4.29 -5.05
CA ALA A 930 -15.49 3.72 -4.21
C ALA A 930 -15.18 4.62 -3.01
N THR A 931 -14.99 5.93 -3.25
CA THR A 931 -14.73 6.92 -2.19
C THR A 931 -15.86 6.94 -1.15
N THR A 932 -17.12 6.85 -1.60
CA THR A 932 -18.30 6.80 -0.71
C THR A 932 -18.67 5.39 -0.23
N ALA A 933 -17.91 4.34 -0.59
CA ALA A 933 -18.31 2.96 -0.31
C ALA A 933 -18.38 2.64 1.19
N GLN A 934 -17.37 3.08 1.95
CA GLN A 934 -17.26 2.79 3.39
C GLN A 934 -18.32 3.52 4.21
N GLU A 935 -18.62 4.78 3.88
CA GLU A 935 -19.71 5.55 4.49
C GLU A 935 -21.07 4.93 4.18
N LYS A 936 -21.30 4.49 2.93
CA LYS A 936 -22.52 3.79 2.54
C LYS A 936 -22.68 2.48 3.29
N LEU A 937 -21.64 1.63 3.38
CA LEU A 937 -21.70 0.38 4.15
C LEU A 937 -21.94 0.63 5.64
N ALA A 938 -21.34 1.68 6.22
CA ALA A 938 -21.62 2.08 7.59
C ALA A 938 -23.09 2.54 7.78
N GLY A 939 -23.64 3.31 6.84
CA GLY A 939 -25.06 3.68 6.81
C GLY A 939 -26.02 2.50 6.61
N LEU A 940 -25.57 1.43 5.96
CA LEU A 940 -26.35 0.19 5.76
C LEU A 940 -26.28 -0.77 6.96
N GLY A 941 -25.38 -0.55 7.92
CA GLY A 941 -25.18 -1.41 9.10
C GLY A 941 -24.15 -2.52 8.92
N LEU A 942 -23.22 -2.38 7.97
CA LEU A 942 -22.17 -3.35 7.62
C LEU A 942 -20.77 -2.70 7.63
N ALA A 943 -20.53 -1.78 8.58
CA ALA A 943 -19.29 -0.98 8.67
C ALA A 943 -18.01 -1.84 8.82
N GLU A 944 -18.16 -3.02 9.43
CA GLU A 944 -17.09 -3.96 9.75
C GLU A 944 -16.53 -4.66 8.51
N PHE A 945 -17.39 -4.95 7.53
CA PHE A 945 -17.10 -5.82 6.40
C PHE A 945 -16.60 -5.06 5.16
N ALA A 946 -16.25 -3.77 5.29
CA ALA A 946 -15.88 -2.92 4.15
C ALA A 946 -14.65 -3.39 3.36
N VAL A 947 -13.79 -4.22 3.96
CA VAL A 947 -12.66 -4.88 3.27
C VAL A 947 -13.15 -6.13 2.54
N GLN A 948 -13.80 -7.06 3.24
CA GLN A 948 -14.31 -8.32 2.67
C GLN A 948 -15.32 -8.07 1.52
N VAL A 949 -16.25 -7.12 1.68
CA VAL A 949 -17.21 -6.74 0.63
C VAL A 949 -16.51 -6.12 -0.59
N ARG A 950 -15.36 -5.46 -0.41
CA ARG A 950 -14.53 -4.97 -1.51
C ARG A 950 -13.82 -6.12 -2.23
N GLU A 951 -13.21 -7.04 -1.49
CA GLU A 951 -12.55 -8.22 -2.06
C GLU A 951 -13.53 -9.08 -2.86
N MET A 952 -14.73 -9.33 -2.31
CA MET A 952 -15.83 -10.00 -3.03
C MET A 952 -16.24 -9.25 -4.31
N LEU A 953 -16.36 -7.92 -4.25
CA LEU A 953 -16.71 -7.09 -5.39
C LEU A 953 -15.64 -7.14 -6.49
N ASP A 954 -14.37 -6.99 -6.12
CA ASP A 954 -13.24 -6.96 -7.04
C ASP A 954 -13.09 -8.32 -7.72
N GLU A 955 -13.33 -9.42 -7.00
CA GLU A 955 -13.35 -10.77 -7.56
C GLU A 955 -14.53 -11.02 -8.51
N ILE A 956 -15.76 -10.66 -8.14
CA ILE A 956 -16.93 -10.76 -9.03
C ILE A 956 -16.74 -9.88 -10.29
N SER A 957 -16.10 -8.71 -10.13
CA SER A 957 -15.78 -7.80 -11.24
C SER A 957 -14.72 -8.39 -12.20
N LYS A 958 -13.73 -9.12 -11.68
CA LYS A 958 -12.75 -9.86 -12.51
C LYS A 958 -13.41 -11.00 -13.28
N VAL A 959 -14.20 -11.85 -12.60
CA VAL A 959 -14.97 -12.92 -13.26
C VAL A 959 -15.83 -12.33 -14.38
N GLY A 960 -16.60 -11.28 -14.07
CA GLY A 960 -17.47 -10.63 -15.05
C GLY A 960 -16.75 -9.95 -16.22
N ALA A 961 -15.47 -9.59 -16.05
CA ALA A 961 -14.65 -9.08 -17.14
C ALA A 961 -14.15 -10.20 -18.07
N VAL A 962 -13.69 -11.32 -17.49
CA VAL A 962 -13.24 -12.51 -18.25
C VAL A 962 -14.41 -13.16 -18.99
N ASP A 963 -15.53 -13.39 -18.30
CA ASP A 963 -16.74 -13.97 -18.88
C ASP A 963 -17.34 -13.09 -20.01
N LYS A 964 -17.39 -11.75 -19.86
CA LYS A 964 -17.78 -10.88 -20.98
C LYS A 964 -16.83 -10.95 -22.17
N ALA A 965 -15.53 -11.06 -21.93
CA ALA A 965 -14.54 -11.13 -23.00
C ALA A 965 -14.62 -12.45 -23.79
N ALA A 966 -14.82 -13.58 -23.11
CA ALA A 966 -14.95 -14.90 -23.73
C ALA A 966 -16.34 -15.16 -24.30
N HIS A 967 -17.39 -14.89 -23.52
CA HIS A 967 -18.76 -15.36 -23.77
C HIS A 967 -19.76 -14.28 -24.19
N GLY A 968 -19.33 -13.02 -24.39
CA GLY A 968 -20.22 -11.89 -24.69
C GLY A 968 -21.16 -12.10 -25.89
N SER A 969 -20.78 -12.90 -26.89
CA SER A 969 -21.68 -13.24 -28.02
C SER A 969 -22.90 -14.04 -27.58
N TRP A 970 -22.72 -15.10 -26.79
CA TRP A 970 -23.84 -15.92 -26.30
C TRP A 970 -24.70 -15.16 -25.29
N TRP A 971 -24.11 -14.27 -24.47
CA TRP A 971 -24.90 -13.38 -23.62
C TRP A 971 -25.79 -12.42 -24.43
N ASN A 972 -25.32 -11.93 -25.58
CA ASN A 972 -26.14 -11.11 -26.48
C ASN A 972 -27.26 -11.93 -27.15
N GLU A 973 -27.00 -13.18 -27.54
CA GLU A 973 -28.02 -14.11 -28.07
C GLU A 973 -29.11 -14.41 -27.05
N VAL A 974 -28.71 -14.75 -25.81
CA VAL A 974 -29.62 -14.94 -24.66
C VAL A 974 -30.43 -13.67 -24.38
N ALA A 975 -29.79 -12.49 -24.41
CA ALA A 975 -30.46 -11.21 -24.20
C ALA A 975 -31.51 -10.93 -25.29
N ALA A 976 -31.17 -11.16 -26.55
CA ALA A 976 -32.07 -10.96 -27.70
C ALA A 976 -33.27 -11.94 -27.66
N LYS A 977 -33.04 -13.22 -27.37
CA LYS A 977 -34.10 -14.23 -27.26
C LYS A 977 -35.09 -13.87 -26.13
N VAL A 978 -34.57 -13.59 -24.93
CA VAL A 978 -35.40 -13.22 -23.77
C VAL A 978 -36.10 -11.85 -24.00
N ALA A 979 -35.54 -10.96 -24.81
CA ALA A 979 -36.22 -9.73 -25.24
C ALA A 979 -37.42 -10.03 -26.16
N ALA A 980 -37.21 -10.81 -27.22
CA ALA A 980 -38.25 -11.20 -28.16
C ALA A 980 -39.41 -11.94 -27.47
N GLU A 981 -39.13 -12.89 -26.57
CA GLU A 981 -40.14 -13.59 -25.78
C GLU A 981 -40.99 -12.64 -24.91
N THR A 982 -40.39 -11.61 -24.31
CA THR A 982 -41.17 -10.64 -23.53
C THR A 982 -42.04 -9.74 -24.40
N GLU A 983 -41.62 -9.45 -25.62
CA GLU A 983 -42.40 -8.64 -26.57
C GLU A 983 -43.58 -9.44 -27.14
N THR A 984 -43.39 -10.73 -27.46
CA THR A 984 -44.48 -11.62 -27.86
C THR A 984 -45.46 -11.88 -26.72
N ALA A 985 -44.98 -12.07 -25.49
CA ALA A 985 -45.83 -12.22 -24.31
C ALA A 985 -46.70 -10.96 -24.08
N LEU A 986 -46.11 -9.77 -24.17
CA LEU A 986 -46.84 -8.50 -24.06
C LEU A 986 -47.89 -8.35 -25.16
N GLY A 987 -47.51 -8.59 -26.43
CA GLY A 987 -48.41 -8.52 -27.58
C GLY A 987 -49.50 -9.61 -27.63
N SER A 988 -49.39 -10.67 -26.83
CA SER A 988 -50.44 -11.68 -26.64
C SER A 988 -51.39 -11.38 -25.47
N SER A 989 -51.07 -10.35 -24.66
CA SER A 989 -51.82 -9.93 -23.47
C SER A 989 -52.63 -8.64 -23.68
N SER A 990 -52.59 -8.10 -24.89
CA SER A 990 -53.30 -6.92 -25.39
C SER A 990 -54.22 -7.30 -26.56
#